data_AF-A0A6A3ZH85-F1
#
_entry.id   AF-A0A6A3ZH85-F1
#
_cell.length_a   1.000
_cell.length_b   1.000
_cell.length_c   1.000
_cell.angle_alpha   90.00
_cell.angle_beta   90.00
_cell.angle_gamma   90.00
#
_symmetry.space_group_name_H-M   'P 1'
#
loop_
_entity.id
_entity.type
_entity.pdbx_description
1 polymer ?
#
loop_
_entity_poly.entity_id
_entity_poly.type
_entity_poly.pdbx_seq_one_letter_code
_entity_poly.pdbx_strand_id
1 'polypeptide(L)'
;MSDVFGAQYLVLPTEAEQIVERLQDQTPEQIGRSTQWLEHHYAMEKLNLQAHQSAQRKQDNFVVESLLTFDKFPTVISNLLSLELWKANVLPLLRCQDDDAASLRLYFVVYHEATLTNLLEVAFFHEHVVESLSDDLLLELVDYCMRKLSWLVGLPRERIAETTIFHKTGSELVQMVQAQSPREELERQRMEIEFRVAVQTVTILRYVAERLHALPLSVVSRLLDKHDALLTLVALVENPPWTHKALAKLPAKKDGDDSSPRTEVKWKKFVDQKWIVVEPSDLLALTTTEAQVWLAIYYLLCTKSAREHYEVTQYRKDQLLRIRKYLNELLVDQLPLLADVQRYLDELSIVQVGSTSVLGKNGLVMEAVPYLRDRIVRTFRPKYQELAREFDELSVSFSRGEDLKALAELYQMDGIEELLEGESRANNNPDSGDEEVVEEEELTDNGNGLANLMPTRVRLEFSNFPLNQRAASSKKALIMELDNPEEPIQSNQTDIVEVEYDVDLESQKTMGGKTQQYHRFRLRKSEKTKDVGLIQSHASVSAQVWFSGARSSREHELRLSCDDLQLPEVEKADAGGARLWKQIGSLEGASLVVVQCQFIENASAIGDNSSERAESDQTEEYISCGYHLGALYLAVPF
;
A
#
# COMPACT_ATOMS: atom_id res chain seq x y z
N MET A 1 -10.16 28.36 13.07
CA MET A 1 -8.93 27.62 12.71
C MET A 1 -9.27 26.15 12.78
N SER A 2 -10.08 25.72 11.83
CA SER A 2 -10.70 24.40 11.75
C SER A 2 -10.68 24.04 10.26
N ASP A 3 -9.95 22.98 9.96
CA ASP A 3 -10.02 22.08 8.81
C ASP A 3 -10.23 22.72 7.43
N VAL A 4 -9.10 23.01 6.80
CA VAL A 4 -8.94 23.03 5.35
C VAL A 4 -8.13 21.77 5.03
N PHE A 5 -8.53 21.01 4.00
CA PHE A 5 -7.99 19.72 3.51
C PHE A 5 -8.68 18.46 4.06
N GLY A 6 -9.79 18.07 3.40
CA GLY A 6 -10.53 16.84 3.67
C GLY A 6 -9.82 15.60 3.14
N ALA A 7 -8.82 15.10 3.88
CA ALA A 7 -8.59 13.67 3.95
C ALA A 7 -9.51 13.15 5.07
N GLN A 8 -10.50 12.35 4.72
CA GLN A 8 -11.41 11.76 5.72
C GLN A 8 -10.66 10.67 6.48
N TYR A 9 -9.99 11.05 7.57
CA TYR A 9 -9.31 10.12 8.46
C TYR A 9 -10.34 9.43 9.36
N LEU A 10 -10.18 8.13 9.58
CA LEU A 10 -10.91 7.40 10.63
C LEU A 10 -10.45 7.85 12.03
N VAL A 11 -9.17 8.15 12.16
CA VAL A 11 -8.53 8.64 13.38
C VAL A 11 -7.58 9.77 13.00
N LEU A 12 -7.72 10.93 13.65
CA LEU A 12 -6.83 12.05 13.40
C LEU A 12 -5.37 11.70 13.78
N PRO A 13 -4.36 12.23 13.07
CA PRO A 13 -2.96 11.91 13.38
C PRO A 13 -2.56 12.12 14.84
N THR A 14 -2.99 13.23 15.45
CA THR A 14 -2.71 13.53 16.86
C THR A 14 -3.43 12.60 17.84
N GLU A 15 -4.61 12.09 17.46
CA GLU A 15 -5.33 11.08 18.24
C GLU A 15 -4.60 9.74 18.15
N ALA A 16 -4.15 9.33 16.96
CA ALA A 16 -3.39 8.11 16.77
C ALA A 16 -2.08 8.11 17.56
N GLU A 17 -1.33 9.22 17.57
CA GLU A 17 -0.13 9.39 18.38
C GLU A 17 -0.42 9.16 19.87
N GLN A 18 -1.49 9.77 20.40
CA GLN A 18 -1.88 9.61 21.81
C GLN A 18 -2.29 8.16 22.13
N ILE A 19 -3.00 7.50 21.21
CA ILE A 19 -3.38 6.09 21.39
C ILE A 19 -2.12 5.23 21.42
N VAL A 20 -1.21 5.43 20.46
CA VAL A 20 0.05 4.68 20.34
C VAL A 20 0.92 4.86 21.58
N GLU A 21 1.10 6.09 22.06
CA GLU A 21 1.91 6.39 23.24
C GLU A 21 1.41 5.63 24.49
N ARG A 22 0.08 5.51 24.63
CA ARG A 22 -0.59 4.83 25.76
C ARG A 22 -0.60 3.30 25.66
N LEU A 23 -0.13 2.70 24.56
CA LEU A 23 -0.10 1.25 24.42
C LEU A 23 0.78 0.62 25.51
N GLN A 24 0.25 -0.43 26.13
CA GLN A 24 0.86 -1.16 27.24
C GLN A 24 0.83 -2.67 26.98
N ASP A 25 1.79 -3.36 27.58
CA ASP A 25 1.88 -4.82 27.56
C ASP A 25 0.62 -5.44 28.20
N GLN A 26 -0.04 -6.35 27.48
CA GLN A 26 -1.20 -7.11 27.91
C GLN A 26 -0.76 -8.53 28.29
N THR A 27 -0.61 -8.75 29.58
CA THR A 27 -0.27 -10.08 30.09
C THR A 27 -1.46 -11.04 30.03
N PRO A 28 -1.24 -12.37 30.04
CA PRO A 28 -2.33 -13.36 30.08
C PRO A 28 -3.35 -13.18 31.21
N GLU A 29 -3.01 -12.46 32.30
CA GLU A 29 -3.93 -12.19 33.41
C GLU A 29 -4.90 -11.03 33.14
N GLN A 30 -4.65 -10.20 32.12
CA GLN A 30 -5.45 -9.03 31.76
C GLN A 30 -6.39 -9.30 30.57
N ILE A 31 -6.05 -10.28 29.73
CA ILE A 31 -6.76 -10.58 28.49
C ILE A 31 -8.24 -10.89 28.74
N GLY A 32 -9.12 -10.10 28.14
CA GLY A 32 -10.58 -10.30 28.14
C GLY A 32 -11.29 -10.08 29.46
N ARG A 33 -10.58 -9.72 30.54
CA ARG A 33 -11.13 -9.67 31.91
C ARG A 33 -11.70 -8.33 32.32
N SER A 34 -11.12 -7.23 31.85
CA SER A 34 -11.48 -5.87 32.28
C SER A 34 -12.09 -5.05 31.14
N THR A 35 -12.83 -4.01 31.50
CA THR A 35 -13.26 -2.97 30.55
C THR A 35 -12.06 -2.26 29.93
N GLN A 36 -10.98 -2.08 30.68
CA GLN A 36 -9.72 -1.54 30.18
C GLN A 36 -9.11 -2.38 29.04
N TRP A 37 -9.22 -3.71 29.11
CA TRP A 37 -8.76 -4.56 28.01
C TRP A 37 -9.62 -4.38 26.75
N LEU A 38 -10.94 -4.21 26.90
CA LEU A 38 -11.81 -3.89 25.76
C LEU A 38 -11.45 -2.54 25.14
N GLU A 39 -11.24 -1.52 25.96
CA GLU A 39 -10.79 -0.20 25.49
C GLU A 39 -9.47 -0.32 24.72
N HIS A 40 -8.53 -1.14 25.20
CA HIS A 40 -7.30 -1.44 24.48
C HIS A 40 -7.54 -2.16 23.16
N HIS A 41 -8.42 -3.17 23.14
CA HIS A 41 -8.80 -3.88 21.91
C HIS A 41 -9.36 -2.91 20.87
N TYR A 42 -10.32 -2.05 21.26
CA TYR A 42 -10.90 -1.05 20.36
C TYR A 42 -9.89 -0.01 19.89
N ALA A 43 -9.01 0.45 20.78
CA ALA A 43 -7.92 1.35 20.41
C ALA A 43 -7.00 0.73 19.35
N MET A 44 -6.62 -0.54 19.50
CA MET A 44 -5.81 -1.26 18.52
C MET A 44 -6.55 -1.49 17.20
N GLU A 45 -7.84 -1.80 17.23
CA GLU A 45 -8.64 -1.97 16.02
C GLU A 45 -8.77 -0.65 15.24
N LYS A 46 -8.97 0.47 15.94
CA LYS A 46 -8.98 1.81 15.32
C LYS A 46 -7.65 2.13 14.62
N LEU A 47 -6.53 1.87 15.29
CA LEU A 47 -5.20 2.05 14.69
C LEU A 47 -5.01 1.15 13.46
N ASN A 48 -5.46 -0.10 13.55
CA ASN A 48 -5.39 -1.06 12.45
C ASN A 48 -6.20 -0.59 11.23
N LEU A 49 -7.45 -0.19 11.42
CA LEU A 49 -8.31 0.33 10.35
C LEU A 49 -7.71 1.59 9.70
N GLN A 50 -7.19 2.52 10.51
CA GLN A 50 -6.54 3.73 9.99
C GLN A 50 -5.26 3.39 9.19
N ALA A 51 -4.43 2.46 9.67
CA ALA A 51 -3.23 2.03 8.97
C ALA A 51 -3.54 1.41 7.60
N HIS A 52 -4.61 0.59 7.52
CA HIS A 52 -5.09 0.03 6.26
C HIS A 52 -5.65 1.11 5.32
N GLN A 53 -6.40 2.09 5.84
CA GLN A 53 -6.91 3.20 5.05
C GLN A 53 -5.78 4.02 4.43
N SER A 54 -4.73 4.33 5.21
CA SER A 54 -3.54 5.03 4.72
C SER A 54 -2.86 4.23 3.60
N ALA A 55 -2.72 2.91 3.76
CA ALA A 55 -2.15 2.04 2.73
C ALA A 55 -3.00 2.00 1.45
N GLN A 56 -4.34 1.85 1.58
CA GLN A 56 -5.27 1.79 0.44
C GLN A 56 -5.25 3.09 -0.37
N ARG A 57 -5.17 4.24 0.32
CA ARG A 57 -5.09 5.56 -0.30
C ARG A 57 -3.68 5.94 -0.75
N LYS A 58 -2.68 5.07 -0.55
CA LYS A 58 -1.26 5.31 -0.86
C LYS A 58 -0.74 6.59 -0.21
N GLN A 59 -1.18 6.86 1.01
CA GLN A 59 -0.75 7.98 1.84
C GLN A 59 0.31 7.54 2.84
N ASP A 60 1.01 8.51 3.42
CA ASP A 60 1.96 8.24 4.50
C ASP A 60 1.26 7.59 5.69
N ASN A 61 1.84 6.50 6.20
CA ASN A 61 1.24 5.71 7.26
C ASN A 61 1.67 6.23 8.63
N PHE A 62 1.05 7.33 9.06
CA PHE A 62 1.38 7.97 10.34
C PHE A 62 1.18 7.06 11.57
N VAL A 63 0.32 6.05 11.49
CA VAL A 63 0.17 5.05 12.56
C VAL A 63 1.44 4.21 12.69
N VAL A 64 1.99 3.73 11.57
CA VAL A 64 3.24 2.97 11.52
C VAL A 64 4.41 3.84 11.99
N GLU A 65 4.48 5.10 11.53
CA GLU A 65 5.51 6.04 11.97
C GLU A 65 5.42 6.35 13.47
N SER A 66 4.20 6.46 14.02
CA SER A 66 4.00 6.64 15.46
C SER A 66 4.46 5.42 16.26
N LEU A 67 4.14 4.20 15.79
CA LEU A 67 4.57 2.96 16.43
C LEU A 67 6.10 2.85 16.47
N LEU A 68 6.77 3.30 15.40
CA LEU A 68 8.22 3.34 15.32
C LEU A 68 8.81 4.42 16.25
N THR A 69 8.27 5.65 16.19
CA THR A 69 8.74 6.80 16.96
C THR A 69 8.63 6.59 18.47
N PHE A 70 7.56 5.96 18.93
CA PHE A 70 7.32 5.66 20.34
C PHE A 70 7.85 4.28 20.80
N ASP A 71 8.58 3.56 19.94
CA ASP A 71 9.13 2.22 20.22
C ASP A 71 8.07 1.23 20.75
N LYS A 72 6.95 1.11 20.03
CA LYS A 72 5.79 0.28 20.46
C LYS A 72 5.71 -1.08 19.77
N PHE A 73 6.51 -1.36 18.75
CA PHE A 73 6.63 -2.71 18.18
C PHE A 73 6.95 -3.80 19.21
N PRO A 74 7.85 -3.60 20.20
CA PRO A 74 8.08 -4.58 21.25
C PRO A 74 6.81 -4.94 22.03
N THR A 75 5.99 -3.93 22.36
CA THR A 75 4.70 -4.12 23.05
C THR A 75 3.69 -4.84 22.17
N VAL A 76 3.55 -4.45 20.90
CA VAL A 76 2.63 -5.13 19.95
C VAL A 76 2.99 -6.62 19.81
N ILE A 77 4.28 -6.94 19.64
CA ILE A 77 4.76 -8.33 19.53
C ILE A 77 4.58 -9.09 20.86
N SER A 78 4.86 -8.47 22.01
CA SER A 78 4.64 -9.05 23.34
C SER A 78 3.16 -9.39 23.56
N ASN A 79 2.25 -8.51 23.14
CA ASN A 79 0.79 -8.71 23.23
C ASN A 79 0.34 -9.84 22.32
N LEU A 80 0.88 -9.91 21.10
CA LEU A 80 0.61 -10.98 20.15
C LEU A 80 1.00 -12.35 20.72
N LEU A 81 2.21 -12.47 21.28
CA LEU A 81 2.70 -13.71 21.89
C LEU A 81 1.92 -14.09 23.16
N SER A 82 1.55 -13.10 23.96
CA SER A 82 0.71 -13.31 25.16
C SER A 82 -0.66 -13.86 24.78
N LEU A 83 -1.25 -13.33 23.70
CA LEU A 83 -2.54 -13.79 23.19
C LEU A 83 -2.44 -15.17 22.55
N GLU A 84 -1.39 -15.45 21.77
CA GLU A 84 -1.12 -16.80 21.22
C GLU A 84 -1.10 -17.84 22.36
N LEU A 85 -0.38 -17.55 23.44
CA LEU A 85 -0.26 -18.42 24.62
C LEU A 85 -1.57 -18.55 25.39
N TRP A 86 -2.32 -17.45 25.54
CA TRP A 86 -3.62 -17.46 26.21
C TRP A 86 -4.63 -18.32 25.44
N LYS A 87 -4.72 -18.14 24.11
CA LYS A 87 -5.59 -18.97 23.25
C LYS A 87 -5.21 -20.45 23.28
N ALA A 88 -3.92 -20.76 23.37
CA ALA A 88 -3.46 -22.15 23.38
C ALA A 88 -3.67 -22.86 24.73
N ASN A 89 -3.57 -22.14 25.85
CA ASN A 89 -3.46 -22.75 27.18
C ASN A 89 -4.56 -22.37 28.18
N VAL A 90 -5.16 -21.19 28.05
CA VAL A 90 -6.22 -20.71 28.96
C VAL A 90 -7.60 -20.92 28.35
N LEU A 91 -7.80 -20.49 27.09
CA LEU A 91 -9.08 -20.62 26.39
C LEU A 91 -9.68 -22.04 26.46
N PRO A 92 -8.91 -23.14 26.22
CA PRO A 92 -9.49 -24.49 26.26
C PRO A 92 -9.98 -24.94 27.66
N LEU A 93 -9.54 -24.25 28.72
CA LEU A 93 -9.91 -24.56 30.11
C LEU A 93 -11.18 -23.83 30.57
N LEU A 94 -11.64 -22.82 29.81
CA LEU A 94 -12.79 -22.00 30.18
C LEU A 94 -14.10 -22.78 30.07
N ARG A 95 -14.97 -22.64 31.07
CA ARG A 95 -16.33 -23.21 31.07
C ARG A 95 -17.34 -22.25 30.46
N CYS A 96 -17.07 -20.96 30.49
CA CYS A 96 -17.94 -19.93 29.91
C CYS A 96 -18.04 -19.98 28.37
N GLN A 97 -17.29 -20.88 27.70
CA GLN A 97 -17.42 -21.13 26.26
C GLN A 97 -18.83 -21.61 25.86
N ASP A 98 -19.56 -22.21 26.80
CA ASP A 98 -20.93 -22.68 26.59
C ASP A 98 -21.98 -21.59 26.87
N ASP A 99 -21.57 -20.43 27.40
CA ASP A 99 -22.47 -19.34 27.80
C ASP A 99 -22.62 -18.29 26.68
N ASP A 100 -23.86 -17.96 26.33
CA ASP A 100 -24.17 -16.91 25.35
C ASP A 100 -23.71 -15.53 25.83
N ALA A 101 -23.74 -15.27 27.15
CA ALA A 101 -23.31 -13.99 27.72
C ALA A 101 -21.83 -13.69 27.47
N ALA A 102 -20.98 -14.72 27.45
CA ALA A 102 -19.54 -14.60 27.25
C ALA A 102 -19.10 -14.75 25.78
N SER A 103 -20.01 -15.16 24.89
CA SER A 103 -19.71 -15.48 23.49
C SER A 103 -18.99 -14.35 22.74
N LEU A 104 -19.54 -13.13 22.77
CA LEU A 104 -18.94 -11.96 22.10
C LEU A 104 -17.61 -11.55 22.73
N ARG A 105 -17.49 -11.64 24.06
CA ARG A 105 -16.24 -11.34 24.75
C ARG A 105 -15.11 -12.26 24.30
N LEU A 106 -15.40 -13.56 24.23
CA LEU A 106 -14.44 -14.55 23.74
C LEU A 106 -14.10 -14.34 22.26
N TYR A 107 -15.08 -13.98 21.45
CA TYR A 107 -14.85 -13.59 20.06
C TYR A 107 -13.86 -12.42 19.95
N PHE A 108 -14.04 -11.32 20.69
CA PHE A 108 -13.11 -10.18 20.66
C PHE A 108 -11.69 -10.58 21.06
N VAL A 109 -11.56 -11.42 22.10
CA VAL A 109 -10.25 -11.94 22.52
C VAL A 109 -9.58 -12.73 21.40
N VAL A 110 -10.31 -13.63 20.75
CA VAL A 110 -9.75 -14.44 19.65
C VAL A 110 -9.43 -13.57 18.43
N TYR A 111 -10.32 -12.64 18.09
CA TYR A 111 -10.18 -11.73 16.95
C TYR A 111 -9.03 -10.74 17.11
N HIS A 112 -8.70 -10.35 18.34
CA HIS A 112 -7.60 -9.42 18.61
C HIS A 112 -6.25 -9.90 18.05
N GLU A 113 -6.03 -11.21 17.86
CA GLU A 113 -4.82 -11.71 17.21
C GLU A 113 -4.76 -11.31 15.74
N ALA A 114 -5.90 -11.30 15.04
CA ALA A 114 -6.00 -10.80 13.69
C ALA A 114 -5.69 -9.30 13.67
N THR A 115 -6.29 -8.50 14.55
CA THR A 115 -5.98 -7.05 14.65
C THR A 115 -4.48 -6.77 14.77
N LEU A 116 -3.80 -7.49 15.68
CA LEU A 116 -2.35 -7.31 15.90
C LEU A 116 -1.53 -7.80 14.69
N THR A 117 -1.91 -8.93 14.09
CA THR A 117 -1.21 -9.49 12.93
C THR A 117 -1.39 -8.62 11.68
N ASN A 118 -2.60 -8.11 11.44
CA ASN A 118 -2.92 -7.17 10.36
C ASN A 118 -2.06 -5.90 10.46
N LEU A 119 -2.01 -5.29 11.64
CA LEU A 119 -1.23 -4.08 11.86
C LEU A 119 0.26 -4.32 11.62
N LEU A 120 0.78 -5.48 12.04
CA LEU A 120 2.16 -5.88 11.75
C LEU A 120 2.38 -6.13 10.25
N GLU A 121 1.43 -6.75 9.54
CA GLU A 121 1.51 -6.95 8.09
C GLU A 121 1.61 -5.60 7.35
N VAL A 122 0.79 -4.62 7.72
CA VAL A 122 0.84 -3.27 7.15
C VAL A 122 2.15 -2.57 7.51
N ALA A 123 2.60 -2.69 8.76
CA ALA A 123 3.85 -2.07 9.17
C ALA A 123 5.08 -2.65 8.44
N PHE A 124 5.13 -3.98 8.26
CA PHE A 124 6.26 -4.68 7.65
C PHE A 124 6.33 -4.50 6.13
N PHE A 125 5.28 -4.00 5.50
CA PHE A 125 5.34 -3.52 4.12
C PHE A 125 6.37 -2.38 3.96
N HIS A 126 6.59 -1.59 5.01
CA HIS A 126 7.56 -0.51 5.02
C HIS A 126 8.96 -1.02 5.37
N GLU A 127 9.89 -0.88 4.42
CA GLU A 127 11.25 -1.42 4.52
C GLU A 127 12.01 -0.99 5.79
N HIS A 128 11.87 0.26 6.20
CA HIS A 128 12.57 0.83 7.36
C HIS A 128 12.08 0.25 8.69
N VAL A 129 10.85 -0.27 8.75
CA VAL A 129 10.33 -0.94 9.94
C VAL A 129 11.13 -2.22 10.19
N VAL A 130 11.28 -3.06 9.16
CA VAL A 130 12.02 -4.34 9.28
C VAL A 130 13.48 -4.11 9.68
N GLU A 131 14.12 -3.07 9.16
CA GLU A 131 15.50 -2.70 9.51
C GLU A 131 15.65 -2.12 10.91
N SER A 132 14.63 -1.45 11.43
CA SER A 132 14.70 -0.76 12.72
C SER A 132 14.37 -1.68 13.91
N LEU A 133 13.73 -2.83 13.66
CA LEU A 133 13.45 -3.81 14.71
C LEU A 133 14.75 -4.42 15.25
N SER A 134 14.78 -4.67 16.57
CA SER A 134 15.89 -5.40 17.16
C SER A 134 15.89 -6.87 16.73
N ASP A 135 17.09 -7.43 16.59
CA ASP A 135 17.33 -8.83 16.20
C ASP A 135 16.47 -9.82 17.01
N ASP A 136 16.37 -9.60 18.33
CA ASP A 136 15.62 -10.48 19.22
C ASP A 136 14.11 -10.41 18.98
N LEU A 137 13.56 -9.24 18.66
CA LEU A 137 12.14 -9.07 18.33
C LEU A 137 11.80 -9.71 16.99
N LEU A 138 12.69 -9.54 16.01
CA LEU A 138 12.50 -10.16 14.70
C LEU A 138 12.52 -11.68 14.79
N LEU A 139 13.40 -12.25 15.63
CA LEU A 139 13.41 -13.69 15.93
C LEU A 139 12.08 -14.18 16.51
N GLU A 140 11.50 -13.46 17.46
CA GLU A 140 10.21 -13.79 18.07
C GLU A 140 9.07 -13.80 17.02
N LEU A 141 9.08 -12.83 16.12
CA LEU A 141 8.07 -12.74 15.06
C LEU A 141 8.25 -13.82 13.99
N VAL A 142 9.48 -14.13 13.58
CA VAL A 142 9.77 -15.25 12.66
C VAL A 142 9.28 -16.56 13.28
N ASP A 143 9.58 -16.77 14.56
CA ASP A 143 9.12 -17.93 15.32
C ASP A 143 7.59 -18.03 15.39
N TYR A 144 6.91 -16.91 15.60
CA TYR A 144 5.45 -16.84 15.55
C TYR A 144 4.92 -17.21 14.16
N CYS A 145 5.44 -16.59 13.09
CA CYS A 145 5.04 -16.89 11.72
C CYS A 145 5.22 -18.37 11.41
N MET A 146 6.38 -18.95 11.74
CA MET A 146 6.66 -20.36 11.47
C MET A 146 5.75 -21.32 12.26
N ARG A 147 5.30 -20.97 13.47
CA ARG A 147 4.27 -21.75 14.19
C ARG A 147 2.92 -21.70 13.47
N LYS A 148 2.49 -20.53 13.01
CA LYS A 148 1.25 -20.37 12.23
C LYS A 148 1.29 -21.11 10.90
N LEU A 149 2.41 -21.01 10.17
CA LEU A 149 2.60 -21.75 8.91
C LEU A 149 2.67 -23.27 9.14
N SER A 150 3.31 -23.72 10.22
CA SER A 150 3.33 -25.14 10.58
C SER A 150 1.93 -25.67 10.88
N TRP A 151 1.11 -24.88 11.58
CA TRP A 151 -0.31 -25.20 11.80
C TRP A 151 -1.08 -25.26 10.47
N LEU A 152 -0.86 -24.28 9.58
CA LEU A 152 -1.54 -24.19 8.28
C LEU A 152 -1.20 -25.36 7.36
N VAL A 153 0.08 -25.74 7.28
CA VAL A 153 0.55 -26.91 6.49
C VAL A 153 0.05 -28.22 7.10
N GLY A 154 -0.02 -28.31 8.43
CA GLY A 154 -0.49 -29.50 9.14
C GLY A 154 -2.00 -29.73 9.07
N LEU A 155 -2.76 -28.75 8.57
CA LEU A 155 -4.21 -28.76 8.59
C LEU A 155 -4.80 -29.22 7.24
N PRO A 156 -5.56 -30.33 7.19
CA PRO A 156 -6.22 -30.77 5.96
C PRO A 156 -7.19 -29.72 5.43
N ARG A 157 -7.22 -29.51 4.11
CA ARG A 157 -8.08 -28.49 3.48
C ARG A 157 -9.56 -28.80 3.66
N GLU A 158 -9.91 -30.08 3.71
CA GLU A 158 -11.27 -30.57 3.92
C GLU A 158 -11.78 -30.14 5.30
N ARG A 159 -10.92 -30.13 6.33
CA ARG A 159 -11.28 -29.67 7.69
C ARG A 159 -11.65 -28.20 7.71
N ILE A 160 -10.92 -27.36 6.96
CA ILE A 160 -11.23 -25.94 6.81
C ILE A 160 -12.61 -25.81 6.18
N ALA A 161 -12.89 -26.58 5.13
CA ALA A 161 -14.15 -26.53 4.41
C ALA A 161 -15.36 -26.99 5.25
N GLU A 162 -15.21 -28.06 6.01
CA GLU A 162 -16.26 -28.62 6.86
C GLU A 162 -16.62 -27.68 8.02
N THR A 163 -15.58 -27.16 8.69
CA THR A 163 -15.73 -26.40 9.93
C THR A 163 -16.25 -24.99 9.64
N THR A 164 -15.62 -24.27 8.71
CA THR A 164 -15.85 -22.84 8.46
C THR A 164 -17.14 -22.55 7.68
N ILE A 165 -17.59 -21.30 7.67
CA ILE A 165 -18.73 -20.85 6.84
C ILE A 165 -18.34 -20.46 5.42
N PHE A 166 -17.06 -20.37 5.12
CA PHE A 166 -16.50 -19.90 3.84
C PHE A 166 -17.11 -20.58 2.60
N HIS A 167 -17.59 -21.81 2.78
CA HIS A 167 -18.07 -22.66 1.70
C HIS A 167 -19.59 -22.85 1.68
N LYS A 168 -20.32 -22.24 2.63
CA LYS A 168 -21.74 -22.50 2.88
C LYS A 168 -22.64 -21.50 2.18
N THR A 169 -23.75 -21.98 1.65
CA THR A 169 -24.79 -21.14 1.04
C THR A 169 -25.62 -20.44 2.12
N GLY A 170 -26.33 -19.36 1.77
CA GLY A 170 -27.15 -18.61 2.73
C GLY A 170 -28.17 -19.48 3.48
N SER A 171 -28.75 -20.48 2.81
CA SER A 171 -29.66 -21.45 3.46
C SER A 171 -28.95 -22.39 4.44
N GLU A 172 -27.72 -22.83 4.12
CA GLU A 172 -26.92 -23.68 5.01
C GLU A 172 -26.37 -22.88 6.20
N LEU A 173 -26.05 -21.60 5.98
CA LEU A 173 -25.61 -20.68 7.02
C LEU A 173 -26.71 -20.47 8.07
N VAL A 174 -27.94 -20.20 7.63
CA VAL A 174 -29.09 -20.03 8.54
C VAL A 174 -29.37 -21.31 9.32
N GLN A 175 -29.29 -22.48 8.69
CA GLN A 175 -29.48 -23.77 9.38
C GLN A 175 -28.38 -24.03 10.42
N MET A 176 -27.13 -23.71 10.10
CA MET A 176 -26.03 -23.86 11.05
C MET A 176 -26.13 -22.90 12.22
N VAL A 177 -26.37 -21.61 11.97
CA VAL A 177 -26.48 -20.61 13.03
C VAL A 177 -27.64 -20.93 13.99
N GLN A 178 -28.71 -21.56 13.50
CA GLN A 178 -29.84 -22.00 14.34
C GLN A 178 -29.58 -23.31 15.11
N ALA A 179 -28.64 -24.14 14.66
CA ALA A 179 -28.38 -25.46 15.24
C ALA A 179 -27.14 -25.51 16.14
N GLN A 180 -26.24 -24.51 16.05
CA GLN A 180 -24.95 -24.54 16.73
C GLN A 180 -25.03 -24.03 18.17
N SER A 181 -24.28 -24.70 19.06
CA SER A 181 -24.05 -24.20 20.42
C SER A 181 -23.07 -23.03 20.42
N PRO A 182 -23.07 -22.14 21.44
CA PRO A 182 -22.10 -21.05 21.56
C PRO A 182 -20.64 -21.51 21.48
N ARG A 183 -20.36 -22.70 22.00
CA ARG A 183 -19.04 -23.32 21.95
C ARG A 183 -18.63 -23.76 20.53
N GLU A 184 -19.55 -24.36 19.78
CA GLU A 184 -19.30 -24.75 18.39
C GLU A 184 -19.11 -23.52 17.49
N GLU A 185 -19.89 -22.46 17.74
CA GLU A 185 -19.73 -21.17 17.09
C GLU A 185 -18.34 -20.57 17.37
N LEU A 186 -17.90 -20.55 18.64
CA LEU A 186 -16.59 -20.03 19.02
C LEU A 186 -15.44 -20.82 18.39
N GLU A 187 -15.51 -22.16 18.38
CA GLU A 187 -14.46 -22.98 17.75
C GLU A 187 -14.40 -22.74 16.24
N ARG A 188 -15.56 -22.55 15.61
CA ARG A 188 -15.61 -22.16 14.19
C ARG A 188 -14.96 -20.80 13.95
N GLN A 189 -15.35 -19.78 14.70
CA GLN A 189 -14.78 -18.43 14.59
C GLN A 189 -13.26 -18.48 14.82
N ARG A 190 -12.81 -19.23 15.82
CA ARG A 190 -11.40 -19.46 16.10
C ARG A 190 -10.68 -20.07 14.91
N MET A 191 -11.23 -21.11 14.30
CA MET A 191 -10.67 -21.74 13.11
C MET A 191 -10.54 -20.77 11.92
N GLU A 192 -11.57 -19.94 11.69
CA GLU A 192 -11.58 -18.94 10.62
C GLU A 192 -10.55 -17.84 10.84
N ILE A 193 -10.45 -17.33 12.07
CA ILE A 193 -9.49 -16.31 12.46
C ILE A 193 -8.07 -16.87 12.39
N GLU A 194 -7.84 -18.09 12.87
CA GLU A 194 -6.52 -18.73 12.83
C GLU A 194 -6.05 -18.96 11.38
N PHE A 195 -6.96 -19.34 10.47
CA PHE A 195 -6.67 -19.43 9.03
C PHE A 195 -6.27 -18.08 8.44
N ARG A 196 -7.05 -17.03 8.71
CA ARG A 196 -6.78 -15.65 8.28
C ARG A 196 -5.41 -15.17 8.74
N VAL A 197 -5.13 -15.31 10.04
CA VAL A 197 -3.84 -14.96 10.65
C VAL A 197 -2.70 -15.73 10.00
N ALA A 198 -2.85 -17.05 9.81
CA ALA A 198 -1.80 -17.87 9.22
C ALA A 198 -1.49 -17.47 7.78
N VAL A 199 -2.50 -17.13 6.97
CA VAL A 199 -2.28 -16.60 5.62
C VAL A 199 -1.49 -15.29 5.65
N GLN A 200 -1.80 -14.37 6.56
CA GLN A 200 -1.07 -13.10 6.69
C GLN A 200 0.37 -13.29 7.16
N THR A 201 0.63 -14.30 7.99
CA THR A 201 2.01 -14.62 8.37
C THR A 201 2.88 -15.05 7.18
N VAL A 202 2.30 -15.52 6.07
CA VAL A 202 3.04 -15.72 4.81
C VAL A 202 3.57 -14.39 4.29
N THR A 203 2.73 -13.35 4.26
CA THR A 203 3.09 -12.01 3.81
C THR A 203 4.17 -11.41 4.71
N ILE A 204 4.00 -11.48 6.03
CA ILE A 204 5.00 -11.00 6.99
C ILE A 204 6.33 -11.71 6.78
N LEU A 205 6.32 -13.04 6.64
CA LEU A 205 7.52 -13.82 6.39
C LEU A 205 8.18 -13.44 5.05
N ARG A 206 7.39 -13.13 4.02
CA ARG A 206 7.91 -12.62 2.73
C ARG A 206 8.64 -11.30 2.92
N TYR A 207 8.09 -10.34 3.67
CA TYR A 207 8.75 -9.06 3.93
C TYR A 207 10.08 -9.24 4.67
N VAL A 208 10.14 -10.18 5.62
CA VAL A 208 11.40 -10.54 6.30
C VAL A 208 12.39 -11.17 5.31
N ALA A 209 11.93 -12.09 4.45
CA ALA A 209 12.77 -12.76 3.45
C ALA A 209 13.33 -11.77 2.40
N GLU A 210 12.55 -10.77 2.01
CA GLU A 210 12.97 -9.70 1.10
C GLU A 210 14.18 -8.90 1.64
N ARG A 211 14.21 -8.71 2.97
CA ARG A 211 15.30 -8.00 3.65
C ARG A 211 16.44 -8.90 4.13
N LEU A 212 16.47 -10.17 3.76
CA LEU A 212 17.46 -11.16 4.23
C LEU A 212 18.93 -10.69 4.12
N HIS A 213 19.25 -9.82 3.18
CA HIS A 213 20.59 -9.25 2.98
C HIS A 213 21.02 -8.24 4.06
N ALA A 214 20.07 -7.61 4.73
CA ALA A 214 20.30 -6.63 5.80
C ALA A 214 20.14 -7.25 7.20
N LEU A 215 19.65 -8.49 7.29
CA LEU A 215 19.36 -9.14 8.57
C LEU A 215 20.60 -9.76 9.22
N PRO A 216 20.64 -9.83 10.56
CA PRO A 216 21.69 -10.52 11.29
C PRO A 216 21.69 -12.04 11.00
N LEU A 217 22.87 -12.66 11.13
CA LEU A 217 23.04 -14.09 10.90
C LEU A 217 22.15 -14.97 11.79
N SER A 218 21.85 -14.51 13.01
CA SER A 218 20.94 -15.19 13.95
C SER A 218 19.55 -15.39 13.33
N VAL A 219 18.97 -14.35 12.73
CA VAL A 219 17.66 -14.39 12.08
C VAL A 219 17.72 -15.23 10.80
N VAL A 220 18.77 -15.05 9.98
CA VAL A 220 18.96 -15.83 8.74
C VAL A 220 19.02 -17.32 9.03
N SER A 221 19.85 -17.75 10.00
CA SER A 221 19.96 -19.17 10.40
C SER A 221 18.69 -19.68 11.06
N ARG A 222 17.97 -18.85 11.83
CA ARG A 222 16.66 -19.21 12.39
C ARG A 222 15.66 -19.56 11.28
N LEU A 223 15.61 -18.74 10.24
CA LEU A 223 14.68 -18.87 9.12
C LEU A 223 15.04 -20.05 8.20
N LEU A 224 16.32 -20.17 7.84
CA LEU A 224 16.80 -21.13 6.84
C LEU A 224 17.16 -22.50 7.42
N ASP A 225 17.79 -22.55 8.59
CA ASP A 225 18.31 -23.81 9.14
C ASP A 225 17.36 -24.42 10.15
N LYS A 226 16.92 -23.64 11.15
CA LYS A 226 16.09 -24.18 12.24
C LYS A 226 14.66 -24.48 11.79
N HIS A 227 14.02 -23.52 11.15
CA HIS A 227 12.63 -23.68 10.70
C HIS A 227 12.50 -24.23 9.29
N ASP A 228 13.56 -24.15 8.48
CA ASP A 228 13.54 -24.50 7.06
C ASP A 228 12.33 -23.90 6.35
N ALA A 229 12.20 -22.57 6.45
CA ALA A 229 11.07 -21.82 5.91
C ALA A 229 10.83 -22.12 4.43
N LEU A 230 11.90 -22.34 3.67
CA LEU A 230 11.83 -22.69 2.25
C LEU A 230 11.06 -23.99 2.01
N LEU A 231 11.30 -25.05 2.79
CA LEU A 231 10.55 -26.30 2.66
C LEU A 231 9.09 -26.16 3.13
N THR A 232 8.83 -25.29 4.11
CA THR A 232 7.45 -24.96 4.52
C THR A 232 6.69 -24.29 3.37
N LEU A 233 7.32 -23.34 2.67
CA LEU A 233 6.74 -22.67 1.50
C LEU A 233 6.54 -23.65 0.33
N VAL A 234 7.48 -24.59 0.11
CA VAL A 234 7.31 -25.69 -0.86
C VAL A 234 6.03 -26.50 -0.56
N ALA A 235 5.80 -26.85 0.70
CA ALA A 235 4.60 -27.58 1.09
C ALA A 235 3.31 -26.78 0.81
N LEU A 236 3.34 -25.45 0.99
CA LEU A 236 2.21 -24.56 0.67
C LEU A 236 1.96 -24.43 -0.84
N VAL A 237 3.02 -24.40 -1.67
CA VAL A 237 2.87 -24.42 -3.14
C VAL A 237 2.25 -25.73 -3.60
N GLU A 238 2.70 -26.86 -3.06
CA GLU A 238 2.12 -28.15 -3.41
C GLU A 238 0.70 -28.31 -2.93
N ASN A 239 0.42 -27.78 -1.74
CA ASN A 239 -0.86 -27.90 -1.10
C ASN A 239 -1.47 -26.56 -0.68
N PRO A 240 -1.91 -25.70 -1.63
CA PRO A 240 -2.37 -24.35 -1.31
C PRO A 240 -3.66 -24.40 -0.48
N PRO A 241 -3.61 -23.98 0.81
CA PRO A 241 -4.76 -24.06 1.72
C PRO A 241 -5.82 -23.00 1.39
N TRP A 242 -5.46 -21.97 0.62
CA TRP A 242 -6.33 -20.92 0.06
C TRP A 242 -6.99 -21.30 -1.27
N THR A 243 -6.86 -22.53 -1.76
CA THR A 243 -7.59 -22.99 -2.95
C THR A 243 -8.48 -24.17 -2.59
N HIS A 244 -9.76 -24.06 -2.90
CA HIS A 244 -10.76 -25.05 -2.55
C HIS A 244 -11.66 -25.41 -3.73
N LYS A 245 -12.01 -26.69 -3.83
CA LYS A 245 -12.95 -27.23 -4.82
C LYS A 245 -14.28 -27.53 -4.13
N ALA A 246 -15.32 -26.75 -4.43
CA ALA A 246 -16.68 -26.98 -3.93
C ALA A 246 -17.52 -27.77 -4.95
N LEU A 247 -18.27 -28.77 -4.49
CA LEU A 247 -19.26 -29.49 -5.29
C LEU A 247 -20.63 -28.87 -5.03
N ALA A 248 -21.14 -28.08 -5.98
CA ALA A 248 -22.46 -27.50 -5.91
C ALA A 248 -23.48 -28.47 -6.52
N LYS A 249 -24.54 -28.81 -5.77
CA LYS A 249 -25.68 -29.58 -6.29
C LYS A 249 -26.68 -28.59 -6.87
N LEU A 250 -26.91 -28.62 -8.18
CA LEU A 250 -27.96 -27.81 -8.80
C LEU A 250 -29.35 -28.39 -8.45
N PRO A 251 -30.37 -27.55 -8.23
CA PRO A 251 -31.74 -28.03 -8.18
C PRO A 251 -32.11 -28.68 -9.52
N ALA A 252 -32.86 -29.78 -9.47
CA ALA A 252 -33.32 -30.48 -10.65
C ALA A 252 -34.03 -29.51 -11.61
N LYS A 253 -33.63 -29.50 -12.88
CA LYS A 253 -34.39 -28.76 -13.91
C LYS A 253 -35.82 -29.26 -13.90
N LYS A 254 -36.77 -28.36 -13.62
CA LYS A 254 -38.19 -28.58 -13.94
C LYS A 254 -38.36 -28.41 -15.44
N ASP A 255 -37.84 -29.34 -16.23
CA ASP A 255 -38.32 -29.60 -17.59
C ASP A 255 -37.74 -30.93 -18.02
N GLY A 256 -38.63 -31.86 -18.36
CA GLY A 256 -38.35 -33.28 -18.45
C GLY A 256 -37.31 -33.63 -19.50
N ASP A 257 -36.09 -33.91 -19.07
CA ASP A 257 -35.40 -35.16 -19.37
C ASP A 257 -34.21 -35.34 -18.41
N ASP A 258 -34.03 -36.57 -17.94
CA ASP A 258 -32.99 -37.09 -17.03
C ASP A 258 -32.86 -36.46 -15.63
N SER A 259 -33.46 -37.11 -14.63
CA SER A 259 -33.44 -36.74 -13.20
C SER A 259 -32.15 -37.17 -12.48
N SER A 260 -30.98 -36.90 -13.08
CA SER A 260 -29.70 -37.07 -12.41
C SER A 260 -29.26 -35.75 -11.78
N PRO A 261 -28.88 -35.71 -10.48
CA PRO A 261 -28.38 -34.48 -9.86
C PRO A 261 -27.07 -34.07 -10.54
N ARG A 262 -27.13 -33.07 -11.42
CA ARG A 262 -25.93 -32.46 -12.00
C ARG A 262 -25.13 -31.81 -10.88
N THR A 263 -23.97 -32.38 -10.61
CA THR A 263 -23.00 -31.84 -9.67
C THR A 263 -22.07 -30.94 -10.46
N GLU A 264 -22.08 -29.64 -10.16
CA GLU A 264 -21.18 -28.67 -10.75
C GLU A 264 -19.99 -28.45 -9.82
N VAL A 265 -18.78 -28.44 -10.38
CA VAL A 265 -17.57 -28.13 -9.63
C VAL A 265 -17.34 -26.63 -9.68
N LYS A 266 -17.37 -25.96 -8.53
CA LYS A 266 -17.00 -24.54 -8.39
C LYS A 266 -15.67 -24.43 -7.68
N TRP A 267 -14.76 -23.63 -8.21
CA TRP A 267 -13.50 -23.32 -7.56
C TRP A 267 -13.63 -22.07 -6.72
N LYS A 268 -12.99 -22.07 -5.56
CA LYS A 268 -12.88 -20.90 -4.70
C LYS A 268 -11.41 -20.65 -4.36
N LYS A 269 -11.00 -19.39 -4.41
CA LYS A 269 -9.69 -18.95 -3.93
C LYS A 269 -9.87 -17.94 -2.80
N PHE A 270 -8.94 -17.92 -1.86
CA PHE A 270 -8.90 -16.93 -0.79
C PHE A 270 -8.00 -15.77 -1.22
N VAL A 271 -8.58 -14.57 -1.32
CA VAL A 271 -7.95 -13.33 -1.80
C VAL A 271 -8.43 -12.20 -0.90
N ASP A 272 -7.50 -11.34 -0.46
CA ASP A 272 -7.79 -10.16 0.37
C ASP A 272 -8.69 -10.49 1.57
N GLN A 273 -8.27 -11.52 2.31
CA GLN A 273 -8.98 -12.02 3.49
C GLN A 273 -10.43 -12.49 3.19
N LYS A 274 -10.79 -12.82 1.94
CA LYS A 274 -12.14 -13.30 1.58
C LYS A 274 -12.07 -14.47 0.61
N TRP A 275 -13.06 -15.36 0.69
CA TRP A 275 -13.21 -16.46 -0.26
C TRP A 275 -14.05 -16.01 -1.45
N ILE A 276 -13.45 -15.99 -2.64
CA ILE A 276 -14.11 -15.65 -3.89
C ILE A 276 -14.29 -16.89 -4.76
N VAL A 277 -15.39 -16.94 -5.51
CA VAL A 277 -15.61 -17.98 -6.54
C VAL A 277 -14.80 -17.59 -7.77
N VAL A 278 -14.12 -18.57 -8.37
CA VAL A 278 -13.25 -18.36 -9.54
C VAL A 278 -13.76 -19.22 -10.69
N GLU A 279 -13.91 -18.60 -11.85
CA GLU A 279 -14.31 -19.27 -13.08
C GLU A 279 -13.19 -20.20 -13.60
N PRO A 280 -13.51 -21.26 -14.34
CA PRO A 280 -12.50 -22.21 -14.83
C PRO A 280 -11.40 -21.57 -15.69
N SER A 281 -11.68 -20.47 -16.40
CA SER A 281 -10.70 -19.71 -17.19
C SER A 281 -9.63 -19.05 -16.32
N ASP A 282 -10.02 -18.62 -15.12
CA ASP A 282 -9.20 -17.77 -14.25
C ASP A 282 -8.52 -18.60 -13.15
N LEU A 283 -8.68 -19.93 -13.18
CA LEU A 283 -8.11 -20.83 -12.18
C LEU A 283 -6.57 -20.74 -12.13
N LEU A 284 -5.94 -20.50 -13.28
CA LEU A 284 -4.49 -20.32 -13.40
C LEU A 284 -4.04 -18.86 -13.20
N ALA A 285 -4.97 -17.92 -13.02
CA ALA A 285 -4.62 -16.57 -12.62
C ALA A 285 -4.04 -16.59 -11.21
N LEU A 286 -2.89 -15.95 -11.07
CA LEU A 286 -2.14 -15.86 -9.84
C LEU A 286 -2.84 -14.87 -8.91
N THR A 287 -3.20 -15.34 -7.72
CA THR A 287 -3.76 -14.48 -6.67
C THR A 287 -2.65 -13.78 -5.88
N THR A 288 -3.02 -12.71 -5.16
CA THR A 288 -2.09 -12.00 -4.26
C THR A 288 -1.47 -12.94 -3.24
N THR A 289 -2.26 -13.80 -2.62
CA THR A 289 -1.80 -14.80 -1.64
C THR A 289 -0.81 -15.81 -2.24
N GLU A 290 -1.10 -16.35 -3.43
CA GLU A 290 -0.18 -17.26 -4.13
C GLU A 290 1.12 -16.55 -4.51
N ALA A 291 1.05 -15.28 -4.94
CA ALA A 291 2.21 -14.47 -5.26
C ALA A 291 3.12 -14.27 -4.04
N GLN A 292 2.57 -14.05 -2.84
CA GLN A 292 3.38 -13.89 -1.61
C GLN A 292 4.28 -15.11 -1.34
N VAL A 293 3.77 -16.33 -1.54
CA VAL A 293 4.55 -17.56 -1.35
C VAL A 293 5.68 -17.66 -2.36
N TRP A 294 5.38 -17.39 -3.63
CA TRP A 294 6.37 -17.45 -4.69
C TRP A 294 7.47 -16.39 -4.55
N LEU A 295 7.10 -15.18 -4.14
CA LEU A 295 8.06 -14.11 -3.83
C LEU A 295 8.94 -14.47 -2.63
N ALA A 296 8.37 -15.06 -1.57
CA ALA A 296 9.16 -15.55 -0.45
C ALA A 296 10.15 -16.64 -0.88
N ILE A 297 9.73 -17.59 -1.75
CA ILE A 297 10.63 -18.61 -2.32
C ILE A 297 11.74 -17.96 -3.14
N TYR A 298 11.42 -16.98 -3.99
CA TYR A 298 12.42 -16.24 -4.77
C TYR A 298 13.48 -15.63 -3.85
N TYR A 299 13.07 -14.91 -2.79
CA TYR A 299 14.02 -14.28 -1.88
C TYR A 299 14.86 -15.29 -1.08
N LEU A 300 14.27 -16.42 -0.66
CA LEU A 300 14.97 -17.46 0.09
C LEU A 300 15.79 -18.44 -0.78
N LEU A 301 15.75 -18.32 -2.11
CA LEU A 301 16.47 -19.21 -3.03
C LEU A 301 17.46 -18.46 -3.94
N CYS A 302 17.06 -17.29 -4.42
CA CYS A 302 17.81 -16.56 -5.43
C CYS A 302 18.72 -15.47 -4.87
N THR A 303 18.51 -15.02 -3.63
CA THR A 303 19.37 -13.99 -3.03
C THR A 303 20.75 -14.55 -2.66
N LYS A 304 21.77 -13.70 -2.71
CA LYS A 304 23.15 -14.06 -2.35
C LYS A 304 23.22 -14.57 -0.91
N SER A 305 22.62 -13.86 0.04
CA SER A 305 22.59 -14.27 1.46
C SER A 305 21.94 -15.64 1.63
N ALA A 306 20.81 -15.90 0.97
CA ALA A 306 20.21 -17.22 1.06
C ALA A 306 21.12 -18.32 0.52
N ARG A 307 21.76 -18.12 -0.64
CA ARG A 307 22.65 -19.12 -1.25
C ARG A 307 23.93 -19.39 -0.45
N GLU A 308 24.45 -18.38 0.24
CA GLU A 308 25.63 -18.52 1.09
C GLU A 308 25.33 -19.25 2.40
N HIS A 309 24.09 -19.19 2.88
CA HIS A 309 23.68 -19.74 4.18
C HIS A 309 22.90 -21.05 4.09
N TYR A 310 22.05 -21.22 3.08
CA TYR A 310 21.19 -22.41 2.93
C TYR A 310 21.99 -23.62 2.47
N GLU A 311 22.12 -24.62 3.36
CA GLU A 311 22.73 -25.90 3.00
C GLU A 311 21.72 -26.77 2.23
N VAL A 312 22.00 -27.05 0.95
CA VAL A 312 21.19 -27.94 0.14
C VAL A 312 21.62 -29.40 0.35
N THR A 313 20.93 -30.10 1.24
CA THR A 313 21.06 -31.56 1.41
C THR A 313 20.33 -32.30 0.29
N GLN A 314 20.60 -33.60 0.12
CA GLN A 314 19.88 -34.42 -0.87
C GLN A 314 18.36 -34.40 -0.61
N TYR A 315 17.93 -34.49 0.66
CA TYR A 315 16.52 -34.39 1.02
C TYR A 315 15.92 -33.03 0.64
N ARG A 316 16.59 -31.92 0.98
CA ARG A 316 16.14 -30.56 0.62
C ARG A 316 16.05 -30.39 -0.89
N LYS A 317 17.07 -30.84 -1.64
CA LYS A 317 17.06 -30.85 -3.10
C LYS A 317 15.84 -31.59 -3.64
N ASP A 318 15.57 -32.80 -3.16
CA ASP A 318 14.45 -33.62 -3.65
C ASP A 318 13.11 -32.93 -3.37
N GLN A 319 12.95 -32.25 -2.23
CA GLN A 319 11.75 -31.46 -1.93
C GLN A 319 11.62 -30.22 -2.81
N LEU A 320 12.70 -29.45 -3.00
CA LEU A 320 12.69 -28.25 -3.84
C LEU A 320 12.37 -28.55 -5.30
N LEU A 321 12.84 -29.68 -5.83
CA LEU A 321 12.53 -30.05 -7.21
C LEU A 321 11.05 -30.42 -7.43
N ARG A 322 10.27 -30.68 -6.36
CA ARG A 322 8.84 -30.96 -6.47
C ARG A 322 8.03 -29.76 -6.96
N ILE A 323 8.47 -28.54 -6.66
CA ILE A 323 7.73 -27.33 -7.06
C ILE A 323 7.96 -26.93 -8.52
N ARG A 324 8.97 -27.52 -9.18
CA ARG A 324 9.30 -27.24 -10.59
C ARG A 324 8.11 -27.45 -11.53
N LYS A 325 7.24 -28.43 -11.25
CA LYS A 325 6.06 -28.72 -12.08
C LYS A 325 4.97 -27.64 -12.02
N TYR A 326 5.00 -26.74 -11.03
CA TYR A 326 4.04 -25.63 -10.92
C TYR A 326 4.53 -24.36 -11.61
N LEU A 327 5.83 -24.28 -11.96
CA LEU A 327 6.41 -23.19 -12.76
C LEU A 327 6.09 -23.41 -14.24
N ASN A 328 4.87 -23.04 -14.64
CA ASN A 328 4.44 -23.02 -16.03
C ASN A 328 4.68 -21.65 -16.68
N GLU A 329 4.64 -21.59 -18.01
CA GLU A 329 4.89 -20.35 -18.78
C GLU A 329 3.93 -19.23 -18.37
N LEU A 330 2.67 -19.54 -18.08
CA LEU A 330 1.66 -18.58 -17.66
C LEU A 330 1.97 -17.98 -16.26
N LEU A 331 2.54 -18.75 -15.35
CA LEU A 331 2.96 -18.28 -14.03
C LEU A 331 4.18 -17.35 -14.16
N VAL A 332 5.13 -17.70 -15.03
CA VAL A 332 6.31 -16.86 -15.30
C VAL A 332 5.92 -15.58 -16.05
N ASP A 333 4.94 -15.62 -16.94
CA ASP A 333 4.39 -14.42 -17.60
C ASP A 333 3.76 -13.45 -16.59
N GLN A 334 2.99 -13.99 -15.63
CA GLN A 334 2.37 -13.20 -14.56
C GLN A 334 3.37 -12.71 -13.50
N LEU A 335 4.45 -13.45 -13.24
CA LEU A 335 5.49 -13.09 -12.28
C LEU A 335 6.90 -13.38 -12.85
N PRO A 336 7.46 -12.47 -13.67
CA PRO A 336 8.71 -12.71 -14.42
C PRO A 336 9.93 -13.05 -13.57
N LEU A 337 9.97 -12.60 -12.32
CA LEU A 337 11.04 -12.92 -11.35
C LEU A 337 11.19 -14.43 -11.11
N LEU A 338 10.15 -15.23 -11.38
CA LEU A 338 10.21 -16.68 -11.24
C LEU A 338 11.03 -17.38 -12.32
N ALA A 339 11.41 -16.69 -13.39
CA ALA A 339 12.39 -17.22 -14.35
C ALA A 339 13.72 -17.57 -13.66
N ASP A 340 14.14 -16.77 -12.67
CA ASP A 340 15.35 -17.03 -11.89
C ASP A 340 15.19 -18.25 -10.97
N VAL A 341 14.00 -18.41 -10.38
CA VAL A 341 13.67 -19.59 -9.57
C VAL A 341 13.69 -20.85 -10.44
N GLN A 342 13.07 -20.79 -11.62
CA GLN A 342 13.05 -21.89 -12.58
C GLN A 342 14.47 -22.27 -13.02
N ARG A 343 15.29 -21.28 -13.39
CA ARG A 343 16.69 -21.50 -13.76
C ARG A 343 17.48 -22.13 -12.62
N TYR A 344 17.33 -21.63 -11.39
CA TYR A 344 18.02 -22.20 -10.24
C TYR A 344 17.62 -23.67 -10.00
N LEU A 345 16.33 -24.00 -10.09
CA LEU A 345 15.86 -25.39 -9.93
C LEU A 345 16.34 -26.29 -11.07
N ASP A 346 16.42 -25.78 -12.30
CA ASP A 346 16.98 -26.50 -13.45
C ASP A 346 18.46 -26.82 -13.24
N GLU A 347 19.26 -25.82 -12.81
CA GLU A 347 20.66 -25.99 -12.44
C GLU A 347 20.80 -27.02 -11.30
N LEU A 348 19.98 -26.88 -10.24
CA LEU A 348 20.00 -27.77 -9.08
C LEU A 348 19.67 -29.23 -9.45
N SER A 349 18.81 -29.44 -10.44
CA SER A 349 18.45 -30.79 -10.90
C SER A 349 19.66 -31.57 -11.42
N ILE A 350 20.61 -30.88 -12.06
CA ILE A 350 21.83 -31.45 -12.66
C ILE A 350 22.94 -31.61 -11.60
N VAL A 351 23.03 -30.69 -10.64
CA VAL A 351 24.06 -30.70 -9.59
C VAL A 351 23.92 -31.94 -8.72
N GLN A 352 24.93 -32.81 -8.69
CA GLN A 352 24.99 -33.90 -7.71
C GLN A 352 25.36 -33.34 -6.34
N VAL A 353 24.42 -33.39 -5.40
CA VAL A 353 24.69 -33.07 -4.00
C VAL A 353 25.50 -34.23 -3.45
N GLY A 354 26.80 -34.02 -3.24
CA GLY A 354 27.67 -35.07 -2.68
C GLY A 354 27.14 -35.51 -1.31
N SER A 355 27.20 -36.82 -1.02
CA SER A 355 26.90 -37.38 0.31
C SER A 355 27.79 -36.84 1.44
N THR A 356 28.78 -36.01 1.08
CA THR A 356 29.77 -35.35 1.94
C THR A 356 29.60 -33.83 1.96
N SER A 357 28.38 -33.28 1.88
CA SER A 357 28.13 -31.84 2.15
C SER A 357 28.35 -31.44 3.63
N VAL A 358 29.10 -32.24 4.40
CA VAL A 358 29.68 -31.85 5.69
C VAL A 358 30.94 -30.97 5.49
N LEU A 359 31.38 -30.76 4.25
CA LEU A 359 32.55 -29.92 3.93
C LEU A 359 32.15 -28.44 3.84
N GLY A 360 32.11 -27.74 4.97
CA GLY A 360 32.28 -26.28 4.92
C GLY A 360 31.97 -25.42 6.13
N LYS A 361 31.20 -25.85 7.13
CA LYS A 361 30.90 -24.98 8.29
C LYS A 361 30.83 -25.74 9.61
N ASN A 362 31.99 -26.02 10.19
CA ASN A 362 32.11 -26.09 11.65
C ASN A 362 32.02 -24.67 12.25
N GLY A 363 30.99 -23.92 11.86
CA GLY A 363 30.68 -22.64 12.46
C GLY A 363 29.98 -22.94 13.78
N LEU A 364 30.52 -22.42 14.88
CA LEU A 364 29.77 -22.32 16.13
C LEU A 364 28.55 -21.42 15.84
N VAL A 365 27.38 -22.02 15.58
CA VAL A 365 26.13 -21.28 15.47
C VAL A 365 25.66 -21.01 16.89
N MET A 366 25.92 -19.80 17.36
CA MET A 366 25.33 -19.30 18.60
C MET A 366 23.84 -19.05 18.32
N GLU A 367 23.00 -20.01 18.69
CA GLU A 367 21.55 -19.89 18.52
C GLU A 367 21.00 -18.88 19.53
N ALA A 368 20.45 -17.77 19.02
CA ALA A 368 19.71 -16.83 19.84
C ALA A 368 18.40 -17.47 20.32
N VAL A 369 18.12 -17.35 21.62
CA VAL A 369 16.93 -17.94 22.25
C VAL A 369 15.85 -16.85 22.37
N PRO A 370 14.64 -17.08 21.83
CA PRO A 370 13.52 -16.15 21.98
C PRO A 370 13.21 -15.95 23.47
N TYR A 371 13.35 -14.72 23.98
CA TYR A 371 13.27 -14.44 25.41
C TYR A 371 11.88 -13.97 25.87
N LEU A 372 11.10 -13.29 25.01
CA LEU A 372 9.80 -12.74 25.36
C LEU A 372 8.80 -13.85 25.58
N ARG A 373 8.66 -14.75 24.61
CA ARG A 373 7.72 -15.87 24.71
C ARG A 373 8.09 -16.79 25.87
N ASP A 374 9.37 -17.11 26.02
CA ASP A 374 9.88 -17.95 27.11
C ASP A 374 9.62 -17.32 28.48
N ARG A 375 9.79 -16.00 28.61
CA ARG A 375 9.46 -15.25 29.83
C ARG A 375 7.97 -15.37 30.17
N ILE A 376 7.08 -15.18 29.20
CA ILE A 376 5.63 -15.31 29.41
C ILE A 376 5.29 -16.76 29.83
N VAL A 377 5.83 -17.76 29.14
CA VAL A 377 5.60 -19.18 29.49
C VAL A 377 6.07 -19.49 30.90
N ARG A 378 7.28 -19.09 31.28
CA ARG A 378 7.84 -19.36 32.62
C ARG A 378 6.98 -18.73 33.72
N THR A 379 6.48 -17.53 33.50
CA THR A 379 5.67 -16.80 34.48
C THR A 379 4.25 -17.37 34.61
N PHE A 380 3.59 -17.70 33.51
CA PHE A 380 2.15 -18.01 33.52
C PHE A 380 1.79 -19.49 33.39
N ARG A 381 2.71 -20.36 32.94
CA ARG A 381 2.47 -21.82 32.89
C ARG A 381 1.88 -22.41 34.18
N PRO A 382 2.39 -22.11 35.39
CA PRO A 382 1.80 -22.67 36.61
C PRO A 382 0.42 -22.08 36.95
N LYS A 383 0.05 -20.94 36.37
CA LYS A 383 -1.16 -20.18 36.70
C LYS A 383 -2.33 -20.40 35.73
N TYR A 384 -2.15 -21.07 34.59
CA TYR A 384 -3.20 -21.16 33.56
C TYR A 384 -4.55 -21.67 34.07
N GLN A 385 -4.55 -22.65 34.98
CA GLN A 385 -5.79 -23.18 35.59
C GLN A 385 -6.48 -22.16 36.49
N GLU A 386 -5.69 -21.41 37.26
CA GLU A 386 -6.20 -20.32 38.10
C GLU A 386 -6.78 -19.20 37.23
N LEU A 387 -6.06 -18.80 36.18
CA LEU A 387 -6.53 -17.78 35.25
C LEU A 387 -7.85 -18.15 34.58
N ALA A 388 -8.00 -19.41 34.16
CA ALA A 388 -9.25 -19.91 33.61
C ALA A 388 -10.40 -19.83 34.62
N ARG A 389 -10.15 -20.24 35.88
CA ARG A 389 -11.17 -20.17 36.94
C ARG A 389 -11.62 -18.74 37.21
N GLU A 390 -10.71 -17.78 37.42
CA GLU A 390 -11.16 -16.42 37.72
C GLU A 390 -11.79 -15.74 36.49
N PHE A 391 -11.44 -16.15 35.25
CA PHE A 391 -12.14 -15.68 34.05
C PHE A 391 -13.59 -16.18 34.02
N ASP A 392 -13.82 -17.47 34.32
CA ASP A 392 -15.17 -18.05 34.44
C ASP A 392 -15.98 -17.40 35.59
N GLU A 393 -15.33 -17.02 36.69
CA GLU A 393 -16.00 -16.28 37.78
C GLU A 393 -16.44 -14.89 37.32
N LEU A 394 -15.60 -14.19 36.55
CA LEU A 394 -15.92 -12.88 35.98
C LEU A 394 -16.96 -12.95 34.86
N SER A 395 -17.01 -14.05 34.11
CA SER A 395 -17.90 -14.17 32.95
C SER A 395 -19.38 -14.08 33.31
N VAL A 396 -19.75 -14.40 34.55
CA VAL A 396 -21.11 -14.23 35.09
C VAL A 396 -21.59 -12.78 35.04
N SER A 397 -20.66 -11.82 35.06
CA SER A 397 -20.96 -10.40 34.97
C SER A 397 -20.97 -9.84 33.54
N PHE A 398 -20.62 -10.65 32.54
CA PHE A 398 -20.59 -10.19 31.15
C PHE A 398 -21.99 -10.00 30.59
N SER A 399 -22.12 -9.01 29.72
CA SER A 399 -23.36 -8.67 29.05
C SER A 399 -23.15 -8.64 27.54
N ARG A 400 -23.71 -9.61 26.84
CA ARG A 400 -23.71 -9.68 25.38
C ARG A 400 -24.29 -8.40 24.74
N GLY A 401 -25.27 -7.76 25.39
CA GLY A 401 -25.86 -6.52 24.89
C GLY A 401 -24.91 -5.33 24.94
N GLU A 402 -24.10 -5.22 25.99
CA GLU A 402 -23.08 -4.17 26.10
C GLU A 402 -21.94 -4.39 25.11
N ASP A 403 -21.48 -5.64 24.97
CA ASP A 403 -20.45 -6.02 24.01
C ASP A 403 -20.92 -5.78 22.56
N LEU A 404 -22.20 -6.05 22.25
CA LEU A 404 -22.78 -5.76 20.94
C LEU A 404 -22.87 -4.25 20.66
N LYS A 405 -23.21 -3.46 21.68
CA LYS A 405 -23.26 -2.00 21.54
C LYS A 405 -21.87 -1.44 21.24
N ALA A 406 -20.85 -1.90 21.97
CA ALA A 406 -19.48 -1.49 21.76
C ALA A 406 -18.94 -1.92 20.38
N LEU A 407 -19.34 -3.09 19.88
CA LEU A 407 -19.06 -3.50 18.49
C LEU A 407 -19.73 -2.56 17.48
N ALA A 408 -21.01 -2.23 17.67
CA ALA A 408 -21.73 -1.36 16.76
C ALA A 408 -21.11 0.05 16.69
N GLU A 409 -20.66 0.59 17.82
CA GLU A 409 -19.97 1.89 17.89
C GLU A 409 -18.65 1.89 17.08
N LEU A 410 -17.91 0.78 17.05
CA LEU A 410 -16.71 0.65 16.22
C LEU A 410 -17.07 0.73 14.72
N TYR A 411 -18.08 0.00 14.27
CA TYR A 411 -18.46 -0.07 12.85
C TYR A 411 -19.26 1.13 12.35
N GLN A 412 -19.72 2.00 13.24
CA GLN A 412 -20.39 3.27 12.91
C GLN A 412 -19.41 4.42 12.60
N MET A 413 -18.09 4.20 12.64
CA MET A 413 -17.13 5.25 12.32
C MET A 413 -17.16 5.60 10.81
N ASP A 414 -17.23 6.89 10.51
CA ASP A 414 -17.28 7.42 9.14
C ASP A 414 -16.06 6.97 8.31
N GLY A 415 -16.30 6.31 7.18
CA GLY A 415 -15.25 5.82 6.27
C GLY A 415 -14.90 4.34 6.41
N ILE A 416 -15.49 3.62 7.38
CA ILE A 416 -15.39 2.15 7.45
C ILE A 416 -16.07 1.50 6.25
N GLU A 417 -17.18 2.05 5.78
CA GLU A 417 -17.88 1.58 4.57
C GLU A 417 -16.96 1.65 3.34
N GLU A 418 -16.11 2.66 3.19
CA GLU A 418 -15.14 2.75 2.08
C GLU A 418 -14.05 1.67 2.17
N LEU A 419 -13.59 1.33 3.37
CA LEU A 419 -12.67 0.19 3.57
C LEU A 419 -13.34 -1.13 3.18
N LEU A 420 -14.63 -1.29 3.52
CA LEU A 420 -15.40 -2.50 3.22
C LEU A 420 -15.83 -2.57 1.73
N GLU A 421 -16.12 -1.44 1.09
CA GLU A 421 -16.56 -1.30 -0.31
C GLU A 421 -15.41 -1.21 -1.32
N GLY A 422 -14.27 -0.65 -0.94
CA GLY A 422 -13.06 -0.63 -1.76
C GLY A 422 -12.52 -2.03 -2.05
N GLU A 423 -12.91 -3.02 -1.25
CA GLU A 423 -12.71 -4.46 -1.49
C GLU A 423 -13.77 -5.07 -2.45
N SER A 424 -14.88 -4.37 -2.74
CA SER A 424 -15.99 -4.86 -3.58
C SER A 424 -16.00 -4.29 -5.00
N ARG A 425 -15.35 -3.15 -5.27
CA ARG A 425 -15.40 -2.49 -6.59
C ARG A 425 -14.48 -3.09 -7.67
N ALA A 426 -13.76 -4.18 -7.38
CA ALA A 426 -12.93 -4.87 -8.36
C ALA A 426 -13.71 -5.86 -9.26
N ASN A 427 -14.98 -6.14 -8.99
CA ASN A 427 -15.78 -7.06 -9.79
C ASN A 427 -17.23 -6.64 -9.79
N ASN A 428 -17.64 -5.82 -10.75
CA ASN A 428 -18.99 -5.80 -11.31
C ASN A 428 -18.95 -4.99 -12.62
N ASN A 429 -18.76 -5.69 -13.74
CA ASN A 429 -19.30 -5.23 -15.01
C ASN A 429 -20.74 -5.74 -15.10
N PRO A 430 -21.73 -4.86 -15.29
CA PRO A 430 -22.89 -5.20 -16.09
C PRO A 430 -22.96 -4.25 -17.27
N ASP A 431 -22.63 -4.79 -18.44
CA ASP A 431 -23.13 -4.28 -19.70
C ASP A 431 -24.59 -4.75 -19.84
N SER A 432 -25.53 -3.83 -19.71
CA SER A 432 -26.81 -3.83 -20.45
C SER A 432 -27.58 -2.58 -20.05
N GLY A 433 -27.88 -1.74 -21.05
CA GLY A 433 -28.59 -0.48 -20.86
C GLY A 433 -30.01 -0.64 -20.35
N ASP A 434 -30.50 0.42 -19.73
CA ASP A 434 -31.75 1.07 -20.10
C ASP A 434 -31.75 2.49 -19.52
N GLU A 435 -32.21 3.43 -20.33
CA GLU A 435 -32.47 4.82 -19.97
C GLU A 435 -33.60 4.88 -18.93
N GLU A 436 -33.46 5.71 -17.89
CA GLU A 436 -34.48 6.72 -17.57
C GLU A 436 -34.02 7.68 -16.46
N VAL A 437 -34.49 8.91 -16.63
CA VAL A 437 -34.17 10.17 -15.94
C VAL A 437 -35.05 10.29 -14.68
N VAL A 438 -34.60 11.03 -13.66
CA VAL A 438 -35.34 12.14 -12.98
C VAL A 438 -34.58 12.63 -11.73
N GLU A 439 -34.03 13.83 -11.88
CA GLU A 439 -34.09 15.02 -11.00
C GLU A 439 -33.80 14.90 -9.49
N GLU A 440 -32.64 15.45 -9.08
CA GLU A 440 -32.49 16.09 -7.77
C GLU A 440 -32.24 17.59 -7.98
N GLU A 441 -33.18 18.40 -7.47
CA GLU A 441 -33.05 19.85 -7.37
C GLU A 441 -32.03 20.24 -6.29
N GLU A 442 -31.16 21.15 -6.67
CA GLU A 442 -30.16 21.83 -5.84
C GLU A 442 -30.77 22.63 -4.68
N LEU A 443 -29.95 22.88 -3.65
CA LEU A 443 -29.60 24.19 -3.04
C LEU A 443 -28.65 23.87 -1.87
N THR A 444 -27.46 24.43 -1.63
CA THR A 444 -26.63 25.52 -2.20
C THR A 444 -25.29 25.43 -1.44
N ASP A 445 -24.17 25.34 -2.16
CA ASP A 445 -23.16 26.41 -2.35
C ASP A 445 -22.09 26.55 -1.24
N ASN A 446 -20.94 25.92 -1.47
CA ASN A 446 -19.64 26.62 -1.58
C ASN A 446 -18.51 25.62 -1.92
N GLY A 447 -17.99 25.67 -3.15
CA GLY A 447 -16.78 24.93 -3.55
C GLY A 447 -16.47 24.79 -5.05
N ASN A 448 -17.41 25.07 -5.97
CA ASN A 448 -17.21 24.91 -7.43
C ASN A 448 -17.18 26.25 -8.19
N GLY A 449 -16.26 27.15 -7.80
CA GLY A 449 -16.16 28.48 -8.42
C GLY A 449 -15.63 28.52 -9.86
N LEU A 450 -14.99 27.45 -10.36
CA LEU A 450 -14.35 27.42 -11.68
C LEU A 450 -15.13 26.68 -12.77
N ALA A 451 -16.06 25.78 -12.41
CA ALA A 451 -16.79 24.96 -13.39
C ALA A 451 -17.67 25.79 -14.36
N ASN A 452 -18.07 27.01 -13.94
CA ASN A 452 -18.94 27.91 -14.73
C ASN A 452 -18.19 29.11 -15.35
N LEU A 453 -16.85 29.15 -15.26
CA LEU A 453 -16.06 30.26 -15.79
C LEU A 453 -15.33 29.85 -17.08
N MET A 454 -15.48 30.64 -18.14
CA MET A 454 -14.81 30.37 -19.42
C MET A 454 -13.42 31.01 -19.43
N PRO A 455 -12.35 30.23 -19.67
CA PRO A 455 -10.99 30.78 -19.77
C PRO A 455 -10.89 31.67 -21.02
N THR A 456 -10.35 32.88 -20.87
CA THR A 456 -10.29 33.87 -21.96
C THR A 456 -8.86 34.08 -22.47
N ARG A 457 -7.91 34.28 -21.57
CA ARG A 457 -6.51 34.58 -21.91
C ARG A 457 -5.53 33.95 -20.93
N VAL A 458 -4.32 33.69 -21.41
CA VAL A 458 -3.19 33.17 -20.63
C VAL A 458 -1.97 34.02 -20.92
N ARG A 459 -1.31 34.51 -19.87
CA ARG A 459 -0.04 35.23 -19.95
C ARG A 459 1.06 34.41 -19.30
N LEU A 460 2.16 34.27 -20.01
CA LEU A 460 3.35 33.58 -19.54
C LEU A 460 4.50 34.57 -19.44
N GLU A 461 5.12 34.61 -18.27
CA GLU A 461 6.29 35.43 -18.00
C GLU A 461 7.45 34.49 -17.65
N PHE A 462 8.51 34.52 -18.46
CA PHE A 462 9.73 33.74 -18.25
C PHE A 462 10.85 34.66 -17.77
N SER A 463 11.52 34.29 -16.69
CA SER A 463 12.72 34.99 -16.20
C SER A 463 13.95 34.10 -16.43
N ASN A 464 14.87 34.54 -17.27
CA ASN A 464 16.14 33.84 -17.50
C ASN A 464 17.16 34.22 -16.42
N PHE A 465 17.87 33.23 -15.86
CA PHE A 465 18.94 33.46 -14.88
C PHE A 465 20.32 33.29 -15.53
N PRO A 466 21.25 34.25 -15.38
CA PRO A 466 22.62 34.09 -15.86
C PRO A 466 23.38 33.04 -15.05
N LEU A 467 24.20 32.21 -15.72
CA LEU A 467 24.95 31.06 -15.17
C LEU A 467 25.83 31.34 -13.91
N ASN A 468 26.02 32.58 -13.49
CA ASN A 468 26.98 32.98 -12.43
C ASN A 468 26.39 33.35 -11.06
N GLN A 469 25.12 33.05 -10.76
CA GLN A 469 24.56 33.23 -9.40
C GLN A 469 24.04 31.90 -8.83
N ARG A 470 24.95 30.97 -8.54
CA ARG A 470 24.69 29.80 -7.68
C ARG A 470 25.84 29.59 -6.69
N ALA A 471 25.97 30.51 -5.74
CA ALA A 471 26.80 30.32 -4.56
C ALA A 471 26.29 31.15 -3.36
N ALA A 472 25.02 31.00 -2.96
CA ALA A 472 24.55 31.28 -1.59
C ALA A 472 23.04 30.96 -1.43
N SER A 473 22.71 29.72 -1.07
CA SER A 473 21.56 29.44 -0.18
C SER A 473 21.58 27.98 0.31
N SER A 474 22.66 27.60 0.99
CA SER A 474 22.62 26.44 1.90
C SER A 474 22.83 26.91 3.34
N LYS A 475 21.84 26.63 4.20
CA LYS A 475 21.89 26.62 5.67
C LYS A 475 22.22 27.95 6.39
N LYS A 476 21.33 28.41 7.28
CA LYS A 476 21.49 28.29 8.76
C LYS A 476 20.43 29.05 9.58
N ALA A 477 20.35 28.62 10.84
CA ALA A 477 19.47 28.98 11.94
C ALA A 477 19.76 30.34 12.64
N LEU A 478 18.73 30.80 13.38
CA LEU A 478 18.68 31.47 14.70
C LEU A 478 19.63 32.67 15.07
N ILE A 479 18.95 33.80 15.35
CA ILE A 479 19.20 34.87 16.38
C ILE A 479 20.07 36.12 16.01
N MET A 480 19.37 37.29 15.99
CA MET A 480 19.66 38.68 16.49
C MET A 480 21.04 39.33 16.18
N GLU A 481 21.21 40.55 15.67
CA GLU A 481 20.60 41.87 15.97
C GLU A 481 20.88 42.93 14.87
N LEU A 482 19.93 43.88 14.75
CA LEU A 482 20.02 45.35 14.55
C LEU A 482 20.57 46.00 13.24
N ASP A 483 19.62 46.63 12.53
CA ASP A 483 19.60 47.91 11.80
C ASP A 483 20.93 48.65 11.55
N ASN A 484 21.21 49.07 10.31
CA ASN A 484 20.67 50.27 9.64
C ASN A 484 21.42 50.51 8.27
N PRO A 485 21.17 51.58 7.48
CA PRO A 485 20.38 51.50 6.25
C PRO A 485 21.12 51.99 4.96
N GLU A 486 20.43 51.86 3.83
CA GLU A 486 20.57 52.64 2.57
C GLU A 486 21.89 52.58 1.78
N GLU A 487 21.85 51.92 0.60
CA GLU A 487 22.03 52.59 -0.71
C GLU A 487 21.59 51.67 -1.88
N PRO A 488 21.10 52.23 -3.01
CA PRO A 488 20.35 51.50 -4.03
C PRO A 488 21.28 50.89 -5.09
N ILE A 489 21.30 49.56 -5.20
CA ILE A 489 22.00 48.90 -6.30
C ILE A 489 21.10 48.91 -7.54
N GLN A 490 21.63 49.55 -8.57
CA GLN A 490 21.05 49.71 -9.90
C GLN A 490 20.74 48.36 -10.55
N SER A 491 19.62 48.35 -11.28
CA SER A 491 19.04 47.27 -12.08
C SER A 491 20.05 46.46 -12.90
N ASN A 492 20.28 45.21 -12.52
CA ASN A 492 20.66 44.17 -13.48
C ASN A 492 19.38 43.72 -14.18
N GLN A 493 19.23 44.06 -15.47
CA GLN A 493 18.12 43.64 -16.31
C GLN A 493 18.07 42.11 -16.35
N THR A 494 17.10 41.50 -15.67
CA THR A 494 16.65 40.15 -15.97
C THR A 494 16.03 40.17 -17.36
N ASP A 495 16.51 39.33 -18.27
CA ASP A 495 15.91 39.15 -19.59
C ASP A 495 14.56 38.45 -19.39
N ILE A 496 13.50 39.26 -19.28
CA ILE A 496 12.13 38.79 -19.07
C ILE A 496 11.45 38.63 -20.43
N VAL A 497 11.00 37.41 -20.72
CA VAL A 497 10.23 37.11 -21.93
C VAL A 497 8.75 36.98 -21.54
N GLU A 498 7.93 37.95 -21.95
CA GLU A 498 6.49 37.96 -21.71
C GLU A 498 5.73 37.62 -22.99
N VAL A 499 4.82 36.64 -22.92
CA VAL A 499 3.99 36.21 -24.06
C VAL A 499 2.54 36.04 -23.62
N GLU A 500 1.61 36.67 -24.35
CA GLU A 500 0.17 36.60 -24.12
C GLU A 500 -0.52 35.77 -25.22
N TYR A 501 -1.38 34.85 -24.80
CA TYR A 501 -2.12 33.94 -25.65
C TYR A 501 -3.63 34.04 -25.39
N ASP A 502 -4.41 34.00 -26.46
CA ASP A 502 -5.87 33.93 -26.42
C ASP A 502 -6.32 32.46 -26.43
N VAL A 503 -7.34 32.12 -25.64
CA VAL A 503 -7.87 30.76 -25.54
C VAL A 503 -8.83 30.50 -26.70
N ASP A 504 -8.53 29.48 -27.51
CA ASP A 504 -9.36 29.07 -28.63
C ASP A 504 -10.54 28.21 -28.15
N LEU A 505 -11.66 28.86 -27.83
CA LEU A 505 -12.86 28.20 -27.31
C LEU A 505 -13.43 27.14 -28.28
N GLU A 506 -13.24 27.29 -29.60
CA GLU A 506 -13.70 26.32 -30.60
C GLU A 506 -12.88 25.02 -30.61
N SER A 507 -11.69 25.02 -29.98
CA SER A 507 -10.78 23.86 -29.92
C SER A 507 -11.01 22.94 -28.71
N GLN A 508 -12.09 23.17 -27.95
CA GLN A 508 -12.44 22.43 -26.74
C GLN A 508 -12.50 20.92 -27.00
N LYS A 509 -11.74 20.16 -26.22
CA LYS A 509 -11.82 18.69 -26.15
C LYS A 509 -12.01 18.23 -24.72
N THR A 510 -13.02 17.41 -24.48
CA THR A 510 -13.21 16.74 -23.19
C THR A 510 -12.26 15.57 -23.08
N MET A 511 -11.47 15.55 -22.02
CA MET A 511 -10.53 14.48 -21.69
C MET A 511 -10.96 13.87 -20.35
N GLY A 512 -11.02 12.54 -20.28
CA GLY A 512 -11.43 11.82 -19.07
C GLY A 512 -10.40 10.77 -18.68
N GLY A 513 -9.91 10.84 -17.43
CA GLY A 513 -9.25 9.74 -16.74
C GLY A 513 -10.20 9.06 -15.75
N LYS A 514 -9.81 7.90 -15.18
CA LYS A 514 -10.63 7.14 -14.22
C LYS A 514 -11.02 7.93 -12.96
N THR A 515 -10.39 9.08 -12.70
CA THR A 515 -10.60 9.87 -11.46
C THR A 515 -10.99 11.34 -11.68
N GLN A 516 -10.82 11.94 -12.88
CA GLN A 516 -11.21 13.34 -13.16
C GLN A 516 -11.48 13.59 -14.66
N GLN A 517 -12.42 14.50 -14.96
CA GLN A 517 -12.71 15.02 -16.32
C GLN A 517 -12.30 16.49 -16.43
N TYR A 518 -11.72 16.87 -17.57
CA TYR A 518 -11.30 18.25 -17.82
C TYR A 518 -11.46 18.63 -19.29
N HIS A 519 -11.65 19.93 -19.54
CA HIS A 519 -11.62 20.51 -20.88
C HIS A 519 -10.22 20.98 -21.23
N ARG A 520 -9.75 20.58 -22.42
CA ARG A 520 -8.48 21.02 -23.00
C ARG A 520 -8.75 22.01 -24.14
N PHE A 521 -8.15 23.19 -24.06
CA PHE A 521 -8.18 24.24 -25.07
C PHE A 521 -6.79 24.45 -25.66
N ARG A 522 -6.73 24.79 -26.95
CA ARG A 522 -5.51 25.25 -27.62
C ARG A 522 -5.33 26.75 -27.39
N LEU A 523 -4.09 27.19 -27.20
CA LEU A 523 -3.77 28.61 -27.05
C LEU A 523 -3.25 29.17 -28.38
N ARG A 524 -3.78 30.33 -28.82
CA ARG A 524 -3.36 31.05 -30.03
C ARG A 524 -2.62 32.32 -29.63
N LYS A 525 -1.49 32.61 -30.28
CA LYS A 525 -0.66 33.79 -29.97
C LYS A 525 -1.45 35.07 -30.26
N SER A 526 -1.53 35.99 -29.30
CA SER A 526 -2.31 37.23 -29.46
C SER A 526 -1.56 38.25 -30.34
N GLU A 527 -2.27 39.02 -31.17
CA GLU A 527 -1.70 39.99 -32.14
C GLU A 527 -0.84 41.11 -31.50
N LYS A 528 -0.89 41.26 -30.16
CA LYS A 528 -0.15 42.28 -29.40
C LYS A 528 1.26 41.85 -28.96
N THR A 529 1.68 40.62 -29.23
CA THR A 529 2.97 40.09 -28.75
C THR A 529 4.14 40.49 -29.66
N LYS A 530 5.14 41.17 -29.07
CA LYS A 530 6.44 41.42 -29.72
C LYS A 530 7.31 40.16 -29.70
N ASP A 531 8.38 40.16 -30.50
CA ASP A 531 9.26 39.01 -30.72
C ASP A 531 9.64 38.28 -29.43
N VAL A 532 9.48 36.97 -29.45
CA VAL A 532 9.70 36.07 -28.31
C VAL A 532 11.21 35.87 -28.19
N GLY A 533 11.81 36.38 -27.11
CA GLY A 533 13.22 36.14 -26.79
C GLY A 533 13.50 34.64 -26.54
N LEU A 534 14.77 34.23 -26.65
CA LEU A 534 15.16 32.85 -26.34
C LEU A 534 15.01 32.55 -24.84
N ILE A 535 14.43 31.39 -24.53
CA ILE A 535 14.29 30.87 -23.16
C ILE A 535 15.52 30.00 -22.85
N GLN A 536 16.18 30.27 -21.73
CA GLN A 536 17.38 29.53 -21.31
C GLN A 536 17.06 28.23 -20.57
N SER A 537 18.04 27.34 -20.43
CA SER A 537 17.90 26.02 -19.78
C SER A 537 17.37 26.10 -18.34
N HIS A 538 17.75 27.16 -17.63
CA HIS A 538 17.32 27.48 -16.28
C HIS A 538 16.54 28.80 -16.27
N ALA A 539 15.25 28.70 -16.59
CA ALA A 539 14.31 29.81 -16.53
C ALA A 539 13.17 29.47 -15.56
N SER A 540 12.74 30.45 -14.77
CA SER A 540 11.49 30.34 -14.02
C SER A 540 10.32 30.83 -14.89
N VAL A 541 9.12 30.30 -14.64
CA VAL A 541 7.91 30.70 -15.36
C VAL A 541 6.76 31.00 -14.41
N SER A 542 6.08 32.10 -14.65
CA SER A 542 4.82 32.47 -14.00
C SER A 542 3.72 32.52 -15.07
N ALA A 543 2.64 31.78 -14.86
CA ALA A 543 1.46 31.76 -15.72
C ALA A 543 0.27 32.43 -15.03
N GLN A 544 -0.34 33.40 -15.68
CA GLN A 544 -1.60 34.03 -15.26
C GLN A 544 -2.70 33.60 -16.22
N VAL A 545 -3.79 33.07 -15.69
CA VAL A 545 -4.95 32.61 -16.46
C VAL A 545 -6.17 33.45 -16.04
N TRP A 546 -6.84 34.06 -17.00
CA TRP A 546 -8.06 34.83 -16.75
C TRP A 546 -9.29 34.06 -17.18
N PHE A 547 -10.35 34.19 -16.39
CA PHE A 547 -11.65 33.61 -16.66
C PHE A 547 -12.76 34.67 -16.67
N SER A 548 -13.73 34.50 -17.57
CA SER A 548 -14.94 35.32 -17.66
C SER A 548 -16.16 34.52 -17.22
N GLY A 549 -17.03 35.14 -16.41
CA GLY A 549 -18.29 34.52 -15.98
C GLY A 549 -19.46 34.95 -16.86
N ALA A 550 -20.38 34.03 -17.14
CA ALA A 550 -21.52 34.28 -18.04
C ALA A 550 -22.49 35.40 -17.61
N ARG A 551 -22.40 35.90 -16.36
CA ARG A 551 -23.30 36.93 -15.80
C ARG A 551 -22.62 38.06 -15.01
N SER A 552 -21.29 38.14 -14.99
CA SER A 552 -20.55 39.16 -14.22
C SER A 552 -19.37 39.71 -15.03
N SER A 553 -19.25 41.03 -15.13
CA SER A 553 -18.14 41.74 -15.79
C SER A 553 -16.79 41.63 -15.05
N ARG A 554 -16.68 40.77 -14.03
CA ARG A 554 -15.46 40.59 -13.24
C ARG A 554 -14.65 39.41 -13.80
N GLU A 555 -13.47 39.72 -14.34
CA GLU A 555 -12.46 38.70 -14.69
C GLU A 555 -11.87 38.10 -13.42
N HIS A 556 -11.80 36.77 -13.33
CA HIS A 556 -11.10 36.06 -12.25
C HIS A 556 -9.70 35.70 -12.74
N GLU A 557 -8.66 36.05 -11.96
CA GLU A 557 -7.26 35.77 -12.28
C GLU A 557 -6.73 34.64 -11.39
N LEU A 558 -6.10 33.64 -12.02
CA LEU A 558 -5.42 32.53 -11.37
C LEU A 558 -3.93 32.59 -11.72
N ARG A 559 -3.05 32.52 -10.72
CA ARG A 559 -1.60 32.52 -10.91
C ARG A 559 -1.00 31.16 -10.59
N LEU A 560 -0.19 30.64 -11.51
CA LEU A 560 0.60 29.41 -11.38
C LEU A 560 2.08 29.78 -11.54
N SER A 561 2.98 29.14 -10.80
CA SER A 561 4.42 29.39 -10.92
C SER A 561 5.23 28.10 -10.89
N CYS A 562 6.36 28.11 -11.60
CA CYS A 562 7.38 27.06 -11.56
C CYS A 562 8.75 27.73 -11.47
N ASP A 563 9.48 27.43 -10.40
CA ASP A 563 10.72 28.14 -10.03
C ASP A 563 11.92 27.76 -10.91
N ASP A 564 11.92 26.56 -11.52
CA ASP A 564 12.95 26.12 -12.47
C ASP A 564 12.34 25.12 -13.48
N LEU A 565 12.34 25.48 -14.76
CA LEU A 565 11.85 24.62 -15.84
C LEU A 565 12.73 23.37 -16.06
N GLN A 566 13.99 23.37 -15.61
CA GLN A 566 14.95 22.28 -15.78
C GLN A 566 14.97 21.76 -17.23
N LEU A 567 15.20 22.65 -18.19
CA LEU A 567 15.37 22.25 -19.60
C LEU A 567 16.82 21.78 -19.81
N PRO A 568 17.07 20.77 -20.66
CA PRO A 568 18.43 20.30 -20.96
C PRO A 568 19.33 21.42 -21.52
N GLU A 569 20.64 21.36 -21.25
CA GLU A 569 21.60 22.26 -21.87
C GLU A 569 21.76 21.95 -23.36
N VAL A 570 21.63 22.97 -24.21
CA VAL A 570 21.75 22.82 -25.66
C VAL A 570 23.23 22.94 -26.05
N GLU A 571 23.89 21.81 -26.27
CA GLU A 571 25.28 21.76 -26.76
C GLU A 571 25.35 21.98 -28.29
N LYS A 572 26.36 22.71 -28.75
CA LYS A 572 26.54 23.13 -30.17
C LYS A 572 26.56 21.98 -31.19
N ALA A 573 26.77 20.73 -30.78
CA ALA A 573 26.97 19.58 -31.66
C ALA A 573 25.70 18.79 -31.98
N ASP A 574 24.62 18.97 -31.21
CA ASP A 574 23.40 18.14 -31.27
C ASP A 574 22.12 19.00 -31.41
N ALA A 575 22.16 20.07 -32.23
CA ALA A 575 20.98 20.88 -32.55
C ALA A 575 19.98 20.09 -33.43
N GLY A 576 19.35 19.08 -32.83
CA GLY A 576 18.43 18.15 -33.42
C GLY A 576 16.97 18.52 -33.17
N GLY A 577 16.61 19.80 -33.19
CA GLY A 577 15.21 20.27 -33.16
C GLY A 577 14.31 19.57 -32.13
N ALA A 578 14.85 19.23 -30.95
CA ALA A 578 14.11 18.42 -29.99
C ALA A 578 12.91 19.21 -29.48
N ARG A 579 11.78 18.52 -29.33
CA ARG A 579 10.52 19.10 -28.86
C ARG A 579 10.23 18.56 -27.48
N LEU A 580 10.32 19.43 -26.47
CA LEU A 580 10.10 19.09 -25.07
C LEU A 580 8.75 19.63 -24.61
N TRP A 581 8.06 18.88 -23.77
CA TRP A 581 6.82 19.34 -23.14
C TRP A 581 7.06 19.56 -21.65
N LYS A 582 6.64 20.72 -21.14
CA LYS A 582 6.61 20.99 -19.70
C LYS A 582 5.21 21.42 -19.28
N GLN A 583 4.87 21.05 -18.06
CA GLN A 583 3.59 21.33 -17.44
C GLN A 583 3.76 22.37 -16.34
N ILE A 584 2.87 23.36 -16.29
CA ILE A 584 2.81 24.40 -15.27
C ILE A 584 1.45 24.27 -14.58
N GLY A 585 1.45 24.00 -13.27
CA GLY A 585 0.25 23.66 -12.50
C GLY A 585 0.00 22.14 -12.37
N SER A 586 -0.96 21.77 -11.54
CA SER A 586 -1.33 20.37 -11.25
C SER A 586 -2.84 20.20 -11.22
N LEU A 587 -3.33 19.02 -11.65
CA LEU A 587 -4.73 18.60 -11.52
C LEU A 587 -5.02 17.98 -10.14
N GLU A 588 -4.04 17.91 -9.25
CA GLU A 588 -4.13 17.23 -7.95
C GLU A 588 -4.07 18.22 -6.75
N GLY A 589 -4.16 19.53 -6.99
CA GLY A 589 -4.03 20.59 -5.97
C GLY A 589 -5.16 21.63 -5.96
N ALA A 590 -5.04 22.65 -5.11
CA ALA A 590 -6.07 23.69 -4.88
C ALA A 590 -6.47 24.52 -6.12
N SER A 591 -5.65 24.51 -7.17
CA SER A 591 -5.88 25.18 -8.44
C SER A 591 -5.82 24.13 -9.54
N LEU A 592 -6.97 23.54 -9.90
CA LEU A 592 -7.12 22.43 -10.86
C LEU A 592 -6.81 22.81 -12.33
N VAL A 593 -5.98 23.83 -12.58
CA VAL A 593 -5.71 24.37 -13.92
C VAL A 593 -4.28 24.05 -14.31
N VAL A 594 -4.10 23.59 -15.54
CA VAL A 594 -2.81 23.18 -16.07
C VAL A 594 -2.52 23.87 -17.40
N VAL A 595 -1.34 24.48 -17.53
CA VAL A 595 -0.81 25.00 -18.80
C VAL A 595 0.32 24.09 -19.26
N GLN A 596 0.18 23.51 -20.45
CA GLN A 596 1.20 22.69 -21.10
C GLN A 596 1.89 23.50 -22.19
N CYS A 597 3.22 23.65 -22.07
CA CYS A 597 4.05 24.41 -22.99
C CYS A 597 5.01 23.47 -23.74
N GLN A 598 5.05 23.58 -25.06
CA GLN A 598 6.07 22.95 -25.88
C GLN A 598 7.26 23.88 -26.06
N PHE A 599 8.46 23.36 -25.85
CA PHE A 599 9.73 24.04 -26.06
C PHE A 599 10.44 23.37 -27.24
N ILE A 600 10.94 24.18 -28.18
CA ILE A 600 11.62 23.72 -29.39
C ILE A 600 13.00 24.38 -29.39
N GLU A 601 14.04 23.56 -29.51
CA GLU A 601 15.43 24.02 -29.54
C GLU A 601 15.70 24.92 -30.75
N ASN A 602 16.37 26.05 -30.52
CA ASN A 602 16.85 26.95 -31.57
C ASN A 602 18.34 27.23 -31.39
N ALA A 603 19.10 27.02 -32.46
CA ALA A 603 20.49 27.46 -32.58
C ALA A 603 20.56 28.45 -33.75
N SER A 604 20.29 29.72 -33.51
CA SER A 604 20.40 30.74 -34.56
C SER A 604 21.84 31.25 -34.66
N ALA A 605 22.56 30.87 -35.72
CA ALA A 605 23.73 31.61 -36.18
C ALA A 605 23.23 32.94 -36.79
N ILE A 606 23.65 34.08 -36.26
CA ILE A 606 23.33 35.39 -36.83
C ILE A 606 24.03 35.49 -38.19
N GLY A 607 23.26 35.49 -39.28
CA GLY A 607 23.76 35.60 -40.65
C GLY A 607 23.57 37.00 -41.23
N ASP A 608 24.71 37.59 -41.63
CA ASP A 608 24.96 38.57 -42.70
C ASP A 608 23.89 39.61 -43.08
N ASN A 609 24.25 40.90 -42.92
CA ASN A 609 23.87 41.95 -43.86
C ASN A 609 25.01 42.98 -44.05
N SER A 610 25.78 42.76 -45.11
CA SER A 610 26.52 43.69 -45.98
C SER A 610 26.97 45.09 -45.48
N SER A 611 28.28 45.30 -45.64
CA SER A 611 28.99 46.44 -46.27
C SER A 611 29.91 47.32 -45.39
N GLU A 612 31.19 47.26 -45.77
CA GLU A 612 32.30 48.22 -45.60
C GLU A 612 33.06 48.35 -44.26
N ARG A 613 34.29 47.79 -44.29
CA ARG A 613 35.57 48.28 -43.73
C ARG A 613 35.62 48.81 -42.28
N ALA A 614 36.35 48.12 -41.40
CA ALA A 614 37.76 48.39 -41.07
C ALA A 614 38.21 47.53 -39.87
N GLU A 615 39.51 47.25 -39.80
CA GLU A 615 40.22 46.41 -38.83
C GLU A 615 40.00 46.83 -37.35
N SER A 616 39.79 45.84 -36.47
CA SER A 616 40.37 45.66 -35.10
C SER A 616 39.38 45.08 -34.08
N ASP A 617 39.94 44.26 -33.18
CA ASP A 617 39.40 43.56 -32.00
C ASP A 617 38.61 42.25 -32.18
N GLN A 618 39.25 41.17 -31.71
CA GLN A 618 38.67 39.86 -31.41
C GLN A 618 37.58 40.04 -30.33
N THR A 619 36.33 40.11 -30.76
CA THR A 619 35.17 39.93 -29.88
C THR A 619 34.61 38.55 -30.20
N GLU A 620 34.64 37.61 -29.25
CA GLU A 620 34.00 36.30 -29.41
C GLU A 620 32.51 36.51 -29.71
N GLU A 621 32.05 36.12 -30.90
CA GLU A 621 30.63 36.06 -31.22
C GLU A 621 29.94 34.98 -30.37
N TYR A 622 29.27 35.38 -29.29
CA TYR A 622 28.43 34.51 -28.48
C TYR A 622 27.15 34.16 -29.27
N ILE A 623 27.08 32.94 -29.81
CA ILE A 623 25.84 32.36 -30.33
C ILE A 623 24.95 32.01 -29.13
N SER A 624 23.79 32.66 -28.99
CA SER A 624 22.80 32.31 -27.96
C SER A 624 22.07 31.01 -28.36
N CYS A 625 22.26 29.96 -27.58
CA CYS A 625 21.53 28.70 -27.71
C CYS A 625 20.40 28.68 -26.67
N GLY A 626 19.19 28.28 -27.07
CA GLY A 626 18.04 28.24 -26.16
C GLY A 626 16.77 27.71 -26.84
N TYR A 627 15.64 27.90 -26.18
CA TYR A 627 14.36 27.33 -26.60
C TYR A 627 13.39 28.43 -27.05
N HIS A 628 12.62 28.14 -28.09
CA HIS A 628 11.43 28.92 -28.46
C HIS A 628 10.15 28.15 -28.10
N LEU A 629 9.06 28.86 -27.86
CA LEU A 629 7.76 28.24 -27.58
C LEU A 629 7.14 27.69 -28.89
N GLY A 630 6.63 26.46 -28.79
CA GLY A 630 5.91 25.74 -29.84
C GLY A 630 4.39 25.81 -29.63
N ALA A 631 3.73 24.65 -29.59
CA ALA A 631 2.31 24.57 -29.26
C ALA A 631 2.05 24.68 -27.74
N LEU A 632 0.95 25.33 -27.36
CA LEU A 632 0.51 25.43 -25.97
C LEU A 632 -0.94 25.00 -25.81
N TYR A 633 -1.24 24.41 -24.65
CA TYR A 633 -2.58 23.96 -24.28
C TYR A 633 -2.92 24.35 -22.84
N LEU A 634 -4.19 24.67 -22.60
CA LEU A 634 -4.75 24.93 -21.28
C LEU A 634 -5.74 23.82 -20.94
N ALA A 635 -5.63 23.24 -19.75
CA ALA A 635 -6.60 22.29 -19.20
C ALA A 635 -7.27 22.90 -17.97
N VAL A 636 -8.60 22.89 -17.97
CA VAL A 636 -9.47 23.46 -16.93
C VAL A 636 -10.46 22.38 -16.51
N PRO A 637 -10.75 22.19 -15.21
CA PRO A 637 -11.70 21.17 -14.77
C PRO A 637 -13.07 21.48 -15.37
N PHE A 638 -13.77 20.42 -15.74
CA PHE A 638 -15.15 20.49 -16.22
C PHE A 638 -16.09 20.05 -15.11
#